data_AF-A0A1V9F3E1-F1
#
_entry.id   AF-A0A1V9F3E1-F1
#
_cell.length_a   1.000
_cell.length_b   1.000
_cell.length_c   1.000
_cell.angle_alpha   90.00
_cell.angle_beta   90.00
_cell.angle_gamma   90.00
#
_symmetry.space_group_name_H-M   'P 1'
#
loop_
_entity.id
_entity.type
_entity.pdbx_description
1 polymer ?
#
loop_
_entity_poly.entity_id
_entity_poly.type
_entity_poly.pdbx_seq_one_letter_code
_entity_poly.pdbx_strand_id
1 'polypeptide(L)'
;MSFTASPTKSKTVVSLFQHDIEGIELLSGEKVFTLLEDTRFLGEWNQLWKACPWATVFQSPSFVATWYRIYRKDFVPVLIRTVHAGKITGLLTLAADKNGLITGAGANQAEYQVWLTADAHDEQFIKNALLEVRRAFPRRKIQLKYIPAEVSLGWTENDSTWRRRCFVKTSSHPLMIVNGTHLASELKKKNRKEKINRLSRQGDLLFERIHDYDEFASIFDELAVQSDFRKGAMYNKIAFKNDPLRKEFLLALFEQNDIHATVLKINDKIIASNVSMQGPNRVHLQGINSFDAAYARHSPGIIHFLMLGKMLADEGVKVFDLTPGADPYKDMLATEHTKAATLSIGNNFNGFSGRLKYGIQQFLKNKALGFGIKAQTLKKVQRDLSIYKTKLRNITPAGLGAMSARFVDKLKRHSEVSKCWIVQYNTLPTTNLLPIQKDNLHDLLEFDSHETWYSKQEYLSEAMRRQEGGEHCYSWVEDGKLLGCAWLTNGKHATAEYDAGKTEGWFISLTGLYYHQKGRKRLSVFLQSVAAELAADTIYETFYIVNNSNDQRIFEKAGFNSVETPELYFEDLQATEKAKSKTEAITDNKGPGEGKTDPEYTIEIVTGSAVTELLQDPAFQKSWDQLFDSCPWATVYQGHRFVTAWYNAYRDHHLPILVKAVKKDKLKGILPMTLLNVTRKDRHAKGGKLTGAGYYEAEYQVWLTAPSDGNVFIQKALNELMKQFPGHPVSLRFIPPGTPLNWVQEDKKWRDNSIVQSYSRPLIHYNTPADVKVGKHFNNKLNKFKKTGDVCFEKIKDRETFISSLDEMATLLDFRQGALFNKNPFSEDPAKKAFLLALYDQQLLHTTVFKVNNKIIAAVIGVIRNNWVYLSGLVCHSPLNARSNSPGYIHFVLLTKLLVEEGVQYLDLSPGYDAYKEELATQQDEVQELIVSNAKGFRVKRQFRKWLHARMVARGIRPMTAELNFKKYRYDLKHWHPAPALMRLSKKLHKQETPQRYVINKSTLEQATVTTWQKNNLAHLLEINSDDKAGISRWKFLSDAMYRLEKGQHCFTWLENDRLVCCIWVSYGEDAIVIENCYRHASAKEWLPAYLKNMIIELGNNKEDSTVQLLATDKKVCKAMKVAGFQIATA
;
A
#
# COMPACT_ATOMS: atom_id res chain seq x y z
N MET A 1 -34.15 -36.65 -6.16
CA MET A 1 -34.88 -36.38 -7.42
C MET A 1 -34.29 -37.30 -8.48
N SER A 2 -34.93 -38.44 -8.75
CA SER A 2 -34.52 -39.35 -9.82
C SER A 2 -34.88 -38.72 -11.17
N PHE A 3 -33.88 -38.42 -11.99
CA PHE A 3 -34.11 -38.01 -13.38
C PHE A 3 -34.48 -39.25 -14.19
N THR A 4 -35.76 -39.63 -14.17
CA THR A 4 -36.32 -40.57 -15.14
C THR A 4 -36.60 -39.81 -16.42
N ALA A 5 -35.69 -39.93 -17.40
CA ALA A 5 -35.97 -39.53 -18.77
C ALA A 5 -37.15 -40.37 -19.29
N SER A 6 -38.19 -39.71 -19.76
CA SER A 6 -39.36 -40.37 -20.37
C SER A 6 -38.92 -41.16 -21.60
N PRO A 7 -39.24 -42.46 -21.72
CA PRO A 7 -38.89 -43.26 -22.88
C PRO A 7 -39.89 -42.96 -24.00
N THR A 8 -39.52 -42.06 -24.91
CA THR A 8 -40.18 -41.99 -26.22
C THR A 8 -39.82 -43.25 -27.01
N LYS A 9 -40.82 -44.12 -27.21
CA LYS A 9 -40.75 -45.32 -28.04
C LYS A 9 -40.33 -44.95 -29.48
N SER A 10 -39.05 -45.10 -29.78
CA SER A 10 -38.53 -45.19 -31.15
C SER A 10 -38.58 -46.66 -31.57
N LYS A 11 -39.31 -46.97 -32.65
CA LYS A 11 -39.34 -48.30 -33.26
C LYS A 11 -37.96 -48.62 -33.84
N THR A 12 -37.35 -49.68 -33.33
CA THR A 12 -36.14 -50.28 -33.89
C THR A 12 -36.45 -50.95 -35.22
N VAL A 13 -36.12 -50.28 -36.32
CA VAL A 13 -35.86 -50.93 -37.61
C VAL A 13 -34.37 -51.19 -37.65
N VAL A 14 -33.98 -52.47 -37.62
CA VAL A 14 -32.61 -52.92 -37.89
C VAL A 14 -32.34 -52.65 -39.36
N SER A 15 -31.69 -51.52 -39.64
CA SER A 15 -31.22 -51.13 -40.97
C SER A 15 -29.74 -51.50 -41.09
N LEU A 16 -29.46 -52.46 -41.97
CA LEU A 16 -28.15 -53.01 -42.31
C LEU A 16 -27.41 -52.17 -43.37
N PHE A 17 -27.56 -50.84 -43.31
CA PHE A 17 -26.84 -49.90 -44.18
C PHE A 17 -26.38 -48.69 -43.37
N GLN A 18 -25.15 -48.75 -42.83
CA GLN A 18 -24.41 -47.58 -42.37
C GLN A 18 -23.98 -46.77 -43.61
N HIS A 19 -24.85 -45.88 -44.08
CA HIS A 19 -24.37 -44.75 -44.87
C HIS A 19 -23.55 -43.86 -43.93
N ASP A 20 -22.34 -43.50 -44.38
CA ASP A 20 -21.48 -42.49 -43.75
C ASP A 20 -22.24 -41.16 -43.69
N ILE A 21 -22.98 -40.93 -42.60
CA ILE A 21 -23.60 -39.64 -42.35
C ILE A 21 -22.48 -38.68 -41.96
N GLU A 22 -21.98 -37.93 -42.95
CA GLU A 22 -21.21 -36.72 -42.72
C GLU A 22 -22.09 -35.76 -41.89
N GLY A 23 -21.87 -35.73 -40.58
CA GLY A 23 -22.75 -35.03 -39.67
C GLY A 23 -22.11 -34.80 -38.31
N ILE A 24 -22.62 -33.77 -37.63
CA ILE A 24 -22.27 -33.50 -36.24
C ILE A 24 -23.16 -34.34 -35.33
N GLU A 25 -22.55 -35.12 -34.45
CA GLU A 25 -23.22 -36.03 -33.53
C GLU A 25 -23.05 -35.55 -32.09
N LEU A 26 -24.16 -35.48 -31.34
CA LEU A 26 -24.15 -35.21 -29.89
C LEU A 26 -24.52 -36.48 -29.12
N LEU A 27 -23.62 -36.92 -28.26
CA LEU A 27 -23.79 -38.03 -27.32
C LEU A 27 -23.85 -37.50 -25.89
N SER A 28 -24.60 -38.16 -25.03
CA SER A 28 -24.64 -37.81 -23.60
C SER A 28 -24.88 -39.03 -22.71
N GLY A 29 -24.46 -38.93 -21.44
CA GLY A 29 -24.65 -39.99 -20.45
C GLY A 29 -23.96 -41.29 -20.85
N GLU A 30 -24.67 -42.41 -20.73
CA GLU A 30 -24.11 -43.76 -20.94
C GLU A 30 -23.55 -43.98 -22.34
N LYS A 31 -24.15 -43.35 -23.36
CA LYS A 31 -23.64 -43.42 -24.73
C LYS A 31 -22.20 -42.90 -24.84
N VAL A 32 -21.83 -41.91 -24.03
CA VAL A 32 -20.45 -41.42 -23.98
C VAL A 32 -19.56 -42.47 -23.31
N PHE A 33 -19.99 -43.09 -22.21
CA PHE A 33 -19.20 -44.13 -21.54
C PHE A 33 -18.93 -45.35 -22.44
N THR A 34 -19.96 -45.85 -23.14
CA THR A 34 -19.78 -46.91 -24.14
C THR A 34 -18.78 -46.50 -25.23
N LEU A 35 -18.82 -45.24 -25.67
CA LEU A 35 -17.87 -44.75 -26.67
C LEU A 35 -16.44 -44.63 -26.11
N LEU A 36 -16.26 -44.37 -24.81
CA LEU A 36 -14.95 -44.32 -24.15
C LEU A 36 -14.34 -45.70 -23.92
N GLU A 37 -15.08 -46.79 -24.17
CA GLU A 37 -14.57 -48.16 -24.19
C GLU A 37 -14.04 -48.54 -25.58
N ASP A 38 -14.38 -47.77 -26.62
CA ASP A 38 -13.90 -48.00 -27.99
C ASP A 38 -12.46 -47.48 -28.16
N THR A 39 -11.51 -48.42 -28.25
CA THR A 39 -10.09 -48.13 -28.45
C THR A 39 -9.80 -47.40 -29.77
N ARG A 40 -10.60 -47.65 -30.81
CA ARG A 40 -10.44 -46.96 -32.10
C ARG A 40 -10.81 -45.49 -31.94
N PHE A 41 -11.94 -45.19 -31.30
CA PHE A 41 -12.35 -43.82 -31.01
C PHE A 41 -11.30 -43.07 -30.19
N LEU A 42 -10.76 -43.68 -29.13
CA LEU A 42 -9.69 -43.07 -28.32
C LEU A 42 -8.42 -42.82 -29.13
N GLY A 43 -8.06 -43.74 -30.03
CA GLY A 43 -6.95 -43.59 -30.96
C GLY A 43 -7.13 -42.39 -31.91
N GLU A 44 -8.30 -42.27 -32.53
CA GLU A 44 -8.64 -41.15 -33.42
C GLU A 44 -8.71 -39.82 -32.67
N TRP A 45 -9.27 -39.79 -31.46
CA TRP A 45 -9.27 -38.60 -30.62
C TRP A 45 -7.83 -38.20 -30.27
N ASN A 46 -6.97 -39.13 -29.86
CA ASN A 46 -5.58 -38.81 -29.57
C ASN A 46 -4.85 -38.22 -30.80
N GLN A 47 -5.13 -38.73 -32.00
CA GLN A 47 -4.59 -38.17 -33.24
C GLN A 47 -5.08 -36.73 -33.46
N LEU A 48 -6.39 -36.48 -33.32
CA LEU A 48 -6.96 -35.13 -33.44
C LEU A 48 -6.39 -34.17 -32.39
N TRP A 49 -6.21 -34.63 -31.15
CA TRP A 49 -5.61 -33.85 -30.07
C TRP A 49 -4.17 -33.44 -30.39
N LYS A 50 -3.36 -34.36 -30.93
CA LYS A 50 -1.99 -34.05 -31.38
C LYS A 50 -1.96 -33.09 -32.58
N ALA A 51 -2.94 -33.18 -33.47
CA ALA A 51 -3.04 -32.33 -34.66
C ALA A 51 -3.55 -30.92 -34.36
N CYS A 52 -4.31 -30.75 -33.27
CA CYS A 52 -4.95 -29.47 -32.96
C CYS A 52 -3.96 -28.47 -32.33
N PRO A 53 -3.79 -27.26 -32.92
CA PRO A 53 -2.69 -26.34 -32.56
C PRO A 53 -2.84 -25.67 -31.19
N TRP A 54 -4.06 -25.61 -30.64
CA TRP A 54 -4.33 -25.04 -29.32
C TRP A 54 -4.71 -26.10 -28.28
N ALA A 55 -4.58 -27.39 -28.62
CA ALA A 55 -4.87 -28.46 -27.69
C ALA A 55 -4.00 -28.35 -26.43
N THR A 56 -4.62 -28.63 -25.30
CA THR A 56 -3.92 -28.75 -24.02
C THR A 56 -4.18 -30.14 -23.45
N VAL A 57 -3.43 -30.54 -22.42
CA VAL A 57 -3.67 -31.80 -21.71
C VAL A 57 -5.12 -31.95 -21.23
N PHE A 58 -5.83 -30.85 -20.97
CA PHE A 58 -7.23 -30.83 -20.55
C PHE A 58 -8.24 -31.32 -21.60
N GLN A 59 -7.81 -31.52 -22.85
CA GLN A 59 -8.61 -32.11 -23.93
C GLN A 59 -8.09 -33.49 -24.37
N SER A 60 -7.08 -34.03 -23.69
CA SER A 60 -6.57 -35.36 -23.99
C SER A 60 -7.60 -36.43 -23.62
N PRO A 61 -7.61 -37.58 -24.32
CA PRO A 61 -8.47 -38.70 -23.98
C PRO A 61 -8.21 -39.21 -22.55
N SER A 62 -6.95 -39.27 -22.10
CA SER A 62 -6.57 -39.69 -20.75
C SER A 62 -7.19 -38.80 -19.68
N PHE A 63 -7.02 -37.48 -19.79
CA PHE A 63 -7.60 -36.52 -18.85
C PHE A 63 -9.13 -36.58 -18.80
N VAL A 64 -9.77 -36.50 -19.96
CA VAL A 64 -11.23 -36.36 -20.03
C VAL A 64 -11.94 -37.67 -19.67
N ALA A 65 -11.47 -38.82 -20.16
CA ALA A 65 -12.08 -40.11 -19.84
C ALA A 65 -11.95 -40.42 -18.34
N THR A 66 -10.77 -40.18 -17.76
CA THR A 66 -10.53 -40.33 -16.31
C THR A 66 -11.46 -39.43 -15.51
N TRP A 67 -11.59 -38.16 -15.91
CA TRP A 67 -12.47 -37.22 -15.24
C TRP A 67 -13.94 -37.65 -15.30
N TYR A 68 -14.44 -38.07 -16.47
CA TYR A 68 -15.82 -38.54 -16.60
C TYR A 68 -16.11 -39.76 -15.73
N ARG A 69 -15.19 -40.73 -15.66
CA ARG A 69 -15.36 -41.94 -14.84
C ARG A 69 -15.47 -41.59 -13.36
N ILE A 70 -14.57 -40.75 -12.85
CA ILE A 70 -14.50 -40.37 -11.43
C ILE A 70 -15.68 -39.47 -11.05
N TYR A 71 -16.00 -38.46 -11.87
CA TYR A 71 -17.05 -37.49 -11.59
C TYR A 71 -18.44 -37.89 -12.11
N ARG A 72 -18.64 -39.16 -12.52
CA ARG A 72 -19.90 -39.65 -13.12
C ARG A 72 -21.15 -39.40 -12.28
N LYS A 73 -20.99 -39.31 -10.95
CA LYS A 73 -22.10 -39.08 -10.00
C LYS A 73 -22.53 -37.61 -9.95
N ASP A 74 -21.61 -36.69 -10.22
CA ASP A 74 -21.83 -35.24 -10.12
C ASP A 74 -22.12 -34.58 -11.47
N PHE A 75 -21.70 -35.22 -12.56
CA PHE A 75 -21.78 -34.68 -13.91
C PHE A 75 -22.27 -35.71 -14.93
N VAL A 76 -23.11 -35.26 -15.85
CA VAL A 76 -23.49 -36.03 -17.04
C VAL A 76 -22.52 -35.66 -18.18
N PRO A 77 -21.78 -36.63 -18.75
CA PRO A 77 -20.90 -36.35 -19.88
C PRO A 77 -21.72 -35.94 -21.10
N VAL A 78 -21.22 -34.95 -21.86
CA VAL A 78 -21.79 -34.50 -23.12
C VAL A 78 -20.65 -34.39 -24.13
N LEU A 79 -20.69 -35.18 -25.19
CA LEU A 79 -19.63 -35.25 -26.19
C LEU A 79 -20.22 -34.92 -27.56
N ILE A 80 -19.61 -33.98 -28.26
CA ILE A 80 -20.00 -33.60 -29.61
C ILE A 80 -18.84 -33.91 -30.54
N ARG A 81 -19.08 -34.66 -31.61
CA ARG A 81 -18.05 -35.00 -32.59
C ARG A 81 -18.54 -34.80 -34.02
N THR A 82 -17.61 -34.55 -34.92
CA THR A 82 -17.83 -34.67 -36.36
C THR A 82 -16.89 -35.74 -36.90
N VAL A 83 -17.42 -36.64 -37.72
CA VAL A 83 -16.66 -37.70 -38.39
C VAL A 83 -16.73 -37.46 -39.89
N HIS A 84 -15.58 -37.52 -40.55
CA HIS A 84 -15.46 -37.41 -42.01
C HIS A 84 -14.54 -38.52 -42.51
N ALA A 85 -14.98 -39.30 -43.49
CA ALA A 85 -14.27 -40.48 -44.02
C ALA A 85 -13.78 -41.42 -42.89
N GLY A 86 -14.64 -41.66 -41.90
CA GLY A 86 -14.35 -42.53 -40.76
C GLY A 86 -13.27 -42.01 -39.78
N LYS A 87 -12.92 -40.72 -39.83
CA LYS A 87 -11.99 -40.06 -38.89
C LYS A 87 -12.67 -38.91 -38.15
N ILE A 88 -12.38 -38.75 -36.86
CA ILE A 88 -12.83 -37.59 -36.08
C ILE A 88 -12.11 -36.32 -36.56
N THR A 89 -12.85 -35.36 -37.08
CA THR A 89 -12.32 -34.06 -37.56
C THR A 89 -12.60 -32.90 -36.61
N GLY A 90 -13.61 -33.03 -35.74
CA GLY A 90 -13.94 -32.06 -34.71
C GLY A 90 -14.45 -32.75 -33.45
N LEU A 91 -14.06 -32.24 -32.28
CA LEU A 91 -14.48 -32.78 -30.99
C LEU A 91 -14.67 -31.68 -29.94
N LEU A 92 -15.78 -31.74 -29.19
CA LEU A 92 -16.04 -30.87 -28.04
C LEU A 92 -16.53 -31.72 -26.86
N THR A 93 -15.73 -31.73 -25.79
CA THR A 93 -16.00 -32.48 -24.57
C THR A 93 -16.57 -31.57 -23.47
N LEU A 94 -17.82 -31.79 -23.09
CA LEU A 94 -18.57 -31.01 -22.11
C LEU A 94 -19.11 -31.88 -20.98
N ALA A 95 -19.64 -31.24 -19.95
CA ALA A 95 -20.29 -31.89 -18.83
C ALA A 95 -21.44 -31.02 -18.33
N ALA A 96 -22.57 -31.62 -18.00
CA ALA A 96 -23.69 -30.95 -17.36
C ALA A 96 -23.70 -31.26 -15.86
N ASP A 97 -23.66 -30.23 -15.01
CA ASP A 97 -23.79 -30.40 -13.56
C ASP A 97 -25.26 -30.62 -13.14
N LYS A 98 -25.49 -30.99 -11.88
CA LYS A 98 -26.84 -31.15 -11.30
C LYS A 98 -27.73 -29.90 -11.33
N ASN A 99 -27.14 -28.70 -11.48
CA ASN A 99 -27.87 -27.45 -11.62
C ASN A 99 -28.21 -27.12 -13.09
N GLY A 100 -27.72 -27.94 -14.02
CA GLY A 100 -27.82 -27.77 -15.47
C GLY A 100 -26.92 -26.68 -16.05
N LEU A 101 -25.84 -26.31 -15.37
CA LEU A 101 -24.73 -25.60 -15.99
C LEU A 101 -23.95 -26.59 -16.86
N ILE A 102 -23.76 -26.24 -18.13
CA ILE A 102 -22.89 -26.98 -19.04
C ILE A 102 -21.52 -26.32 -19.02
N THR A 103 -20.47 -27.10 -18.80
CA THR A 103 -19.07 -26.63 -18.77
C THR A 103 -18.17 -27.57 -19.55
N GLY A 104 -16.92 -27.19 -19.81
CA GLY A 104 -15.96 -28.12 -20.39
C GLY A 104 -15.74 -29.32 -19.48
N ALA A 105 -15.44 -30.48 -20.06
CA ALA A 105 -15.00 -31.64 -19.28
C ALA A 105 -13.81 -31.24 -18.38
N GLY A 106 -13.82 -31.71 -17.13
CA GLY A 106 -12.88 -31.27 -16.13
C GLY A 106 -13.34 -30.10 -15.27
N ALA A 107 -14.46 -29.42 -15.56
CA ALA A 107 -15.04 -28.35 -14.74
C ALA A 107 -13.99 -27.39 -14.12
N ASN A 108 -13.79 -27.41 -12.79
CA ASN A 108 -12.81 -26.54 -12.13
C ASN A 108 -11.38 -27.11 -12.12
N GLN A 109 -11.22 -28.40 -12.42
CA GLN A 109 -9.98 -29.15 -12.52
C GLN A 109 -9.27 -28.90 -13.85
N ALA A 110 -10.02 -28.67 -14.93
CA ALA A 110 -9.50 -28.20 -16.21
C ALA A 110 -9.31 -26.68 -16.23
N GLU A 111 -8.07 -26.21 -16.48
CA GLU A 111 -7.82 -24.78 -16.61
C GLU A 111 -8.32 -24.27 -17.96
N TYR A 112 -7.96 -24.97 -19.05
CA TYR A 112 -8.42 -24.67 -20.40
C TYR A 112 -9.56 -25.60 -20.80
N GLN A 113 -10.62 -25.01 -21.37
CA GLN A 113 -11.82 -25.68 -21.83
C GLN A 113 -12.11 -25.22 -23.25
N VAL A 114 -11.69 -26.02 -24.23
CA VAL A 114 -11.75 -25.70 -25.66
C VAL A 114 -12.17 -26.93 -26.46
N TRP A 115 -12.55 -26.72 -27.72
CA TRP A 115 -12.78 -27.78 -28.71
C TRP A 115 -11.49 -28.17 -29.44
N LEU A 116 -11.49 -29.32 -30.10
CA LEU A 116 -10.42 -29.80 -30.97
C LEU A 116 -10.89 -29.78 -32.43
N THR A 117 -10.05 -29.25 -33.31
CA THR A 117 -10.15 -29.36 -34.77
C THR A 117 -8.74 -29.46 -35.34
N ALA A 118 -8.57 -30.17 -36.46
CA ALA A 118 -7.28 -30.24 -37.15
C ALA A 118 -6.96 -28.93 -37.88
N ASP A 119 -7.99 -28.26 -38.43
CA ASP A 119 -7.86 -26.93 -39.03
C ASP A 119 -8.03 -25.85 -37.97
N ALA A 120 -7.05 -24.96 -37.88
CA ALA A 120 -7.04 -23.83 -36.97
C ALA A 120 -8.17 -22.81 -37.27
N HIS A 121 -8.70 -22.83 -38.49
CA HIS A 121 -9.68 -21.87 -38.99
C HIS A 121 -11.10 -22.43 -39.05
N ASP A 122 -11.31 -23.68 -38.62
CA ASP A 122 -12.65 -24.28 -38.59
C ASP A 122 -13.49 -23.73 -37.42
N GLU A 123 -14.05 -22.54 -37.63
CA GLU A 123 -15.09 -21.98 -36.77
C GLU A 123 -16.45 -22.66 -37.00
N GLN A 124 -16.61 -23.43 -38.08
CA GLN A 124 -17.89 -24.03 -38.43
C GLN A 124 -18.25 -25.17 -37.49
N PHE A 125 -17.27 -26.00 -37.12
CA PHE A 125 -17.44 -27.04 -36.11
C PHE A 125 -18.05 -26.49 -34.82
N ILE A 126 -17.44 -25.48 -34.20
CA ILE A 126 -17.89 -24.97 -32.90
C ILE A 126 -19.27 -24.32 -32.99
N LYS A 127 -19.58 -23.59 -34.07
CA LYS A 127 -20.92 -23.01 -34.28
C LYS A 127 -21.98 -24.12 -34.35
N ASN A 128 -21.73 -25.16 -35.14
CA ASN A 128 -22.63 -26.30 -35.27
C ASN A 128 -22.75 -27.08 -33.95
N ALA A 129 -21.65 -27.30 -33.24
CA ALA A 129 -21.64 -28.01 -31.96
C ALA A 129 -22.49 -27.29 -30.91
N LEU A 130 -22.36 -25.97 -30.83
CA LEU A 130 -23.16 -25.17 -29.91
C LEU A 130 -24.63 -25.09 -30.31
N LEU A 131 -24.97 -25.22 -31.60
CA LEU A 131 -26.37 -25.36 -32.03
C LEU A 131 -26.95 -26.69 -31.54
N GLU A 132 -26.22 -27.80 -31.68
CA GLU A 132 -26.65 -29.11 -31.17
C GLU A 132 -26.82 -29.11 -29.65
N VAL A 133 -25.85 -28.55 -28.91
CA VAL A 133 -25.98 -28.41 -27.45
C VAL A 133 -27.22 -27.62 -27.08
N ARG A 134 -27.57 -26.57 -27.84
CA ARG A 134 -28.77 -25.78 -27.58
C ARG A 134 -30.07 -26.51 -27.93
N ARG A 135 -30.05 -27.38 -28.93
CA ARG A 135 -31.19 -28.24 -29.29
C ARG A 135 -31.43 -29.27 -28.19
N ALA A 136 -30.37 -29.95 -27.74
CA ALA A 136 -30.43 -30.97 -26.70
C ALA A 136 -30.67 -30.39 -25.29
N PHE A 137 -30.11 -29.21 -25.00
CA PHE A 137 -30.17 -28.56 -23.68
C PHE A 137 -30.71 -27.13 -23.79
N PRO A 138 -31.99 -26.95 -24.13
CA PRO A 138 -32.56 -25.64 -24.34
C PRO A 138 -32.46 -24.78 -23.07
N ARG A 139 -32.10 -23.51 -23.26
CA ARG A 139 -31.99 -22.48 -22.20
C ARG A 139 -30.89 -22.72 -21.14
N ARG A 140 -30.16 -23.85 -21.19
CA ARG A 140 -29.03 -24.07 -20.28
C ARG A 140 -27.89 -23.13 -20.61
N LYS A 141 -27.17 -22.70 -19.57
CA LYS A 141 -25.98 -21.85 -19.71
C LYS A 141 -24.79 -22.75 -20.02
N ILE A 142 -23.97 -22.35 -20.99
CA ILE A 142 -22.67 -22.96 -21.25
C ILE A 142 -21.60 -22.01 -20.72
N GLN A 143 -20.61 -22.53 -20.00
CA GLN A 143 -19.50 -21.74 -19.47
C GLN A 143 -18.18 -22.48 -19.68
N LEU A 144 -17.32 -21.88 -20.51
CA LEU A 144 -15.95 -22.32 -20.72
C LEU A 144 -15.00 -21.42 -19.94
N LYS A 145 -14.21 -21.99 -19.02
CA LYS A 145 -13.39 -21.28 -18.04
C LYS A 145 -12.31 -20.41 -18.68
N TYR A 146 -11.36 -21.04 -19.39
CA TYR A 146 -10.36 -20.35 -20.19
C TYR A 146 -10.22 -21.01 -21.55
N ILE A 147 -10.13 -20.18 -22.57
CA ILE A 147 -9.85 -20.51 -23.96
C ILE A 147 -8.50 -19.87 -24.27
N PRO A 148 -7.51 -20.64 -24.77
CA PRO A 148 -6.20 -20.12 -25.17
C PRO A 148 -6.28 -18.99 -26.21
N ALA A 149 -5.22 -18.19 -26.32
CA ALA A 149 -5.17 -17.03 -27.22
C ALA A 149 -5.24 -17.43 -28.70
N GLU A 150 -4.76 -18.64 -28.99
CA GLU A 150 -4.60 -19.24 -30.31
C GLU A 150 -5.94 -19.64 -30.93
N VAL A 151 -7.01 -19.69 -30.13
CA VAL A 151 -8.34 -20.10 -30.58
C VAL A 151 -9.09 -18.90 -31.14
N SER A 152 -9.58 -19.01 -32.38
CA SER A 152 -10.40 -17.94 -32.94
C SER A 152 -11.75 -17.83 -32.21
N LEU A 153 -12.02 -16.63 -31.70
CA LEU A 153 -13.31 -16.23 -31.14
C LEU A 153 -14.01 -15.17 -31.99
N GLY A 154 -13.55 -14.95 -33.23
CA GLY A 154 -14.10 -13.94 -34.14
C GLY A 154 -15.60 -14.13 -34.39
N TRP A 155 -16.05 -15.37 -34.53
CA TRP A 155 -17.48 -15.71 -34.65
C TRP A 155 -18.35 -15.17 -33.49
N THR A 156 -17.79 -14.99 -32.28
CA THR A 156 -18.56 -14.44 -31.14
C THR A 156 -18.89 -12.97 -31.30
N GLU A 157 -18.19 -12.26 -32.19
CA GLU A 157 -18.41 -10.83 -32.47
C GLU A 157 -19.04 -10.61 -33.85
N ASN A 158 -18.62 -11.40 -34.84
CA ASN A 158 -18.99 -11.24 -36.24
C ASN A 158 -20.33 -11.91 -36.60
N ASP A 159 -20.69 -13.02 -35.94
CA ASP A 159 -21.97 -13.68 -36.17
C ASP A 159 -23.07 -13.03 -35.31
N SER A 160 -24.10 -12.50 -35.98
CA SER A 160 -25.20 -11.79 -35.31
C SER A 160 -25.97 -12.64 -34.28
N THR A 161 -26.05 -13.95 -34.51
CA THR A 161 -26.70 -14.91 -33.61
C THR A 161 -25.88 -15.09 -32.34
N TRP A 162 -24.57 -15.27 -32.50
CA TRP A 162 -23.67 -15.53 -31.37
C TRP A 162 -23.30 -14.27 -30.60
N ARG A 163 -23.16 -13.11 -31.27
CA ARG A 163 -22.88 -11.81 -30.63
C ARG A 163 -23.87 -11.42 -29.54
N ARG A 164 -25.13 -11.85 -29.66
CA ARG A 164 -26.17 -11.58 -28.65
C ARG A 164 -26.13 -12.57 -27.49
N ARG A 165 -25.59 -13.78 -27.70
CA ARG A 165 -25.65 -14.92 -26.77
C ARG A 165 -24.34 -15.17 -26.03
N CYS A 166 -23.23 -14.76 -26.62
CA CYS A 166 -21.89 -14.93 -26.08
C CYS A 166 -21.47 -13.71 -25.25
N PHE A 167 -20.74 -13.99 -24.19
CA PHE A 167 -19.98 -13.01 -23.42
C PHE A 167 -18.56 -13.52 -23.26
N VAL A 168 -17.62 -12.78 -23.86
CA VAL A 168 -16.19 -13.06 -23.81
C VAL A 168 -15.52 -12.13 -22.80
N LYS A 169 -14.77 -12.71 -21.88
CA LYS A 169 -13.96 -11.96 -20.91
C LYS A 169 -12.50 -12.35 -21.05
N THR A 170 -11.65 -11.40 -21.44
CA THR A 170 -10.21 -11.62 -21.52
C THR A 170 -9.53 -11.44 -20.16
N SER A 171 -8.51 -12.24 -19.92
CA SER A 171 -7.63 -12.20 -18.75
C SER A 171 -6.18 -12.29 -19.21
N SER A 172 -5.27 -11.65 -18.48
CA SER A 172 -3.84 -11.81 -18.74
C SER A 172 -3.42 -13.25 -18.41
N HIS A 173 -2.62 -13.81 -19.31
CA HIS A 173 -2.11 -15.16 -19.24
C HIS A 173 -0.58 -15.10 -19.19
N PRO A 174 0.00 -15.15 -17.97
CA PRO A 174 1.45 -15.15 -17.80
C PRO A 174 2.05 -16.49 -18.23
N LEU A 175 3.12 -16.44 -18.99
CA LEU A 175 3.90 -17.59 -19.45
C LEU A 175 5.36 -17.44 -19.03
N MET A 176 5.97 -18.53 -18.59
CA MET A 176 7.42 -18.61 -18.41
C MET A 176 8.00 -19.45 -19.55
N ILE A 177 8.66 -18.78 -20.48
CA ILE A 177 9.42 -19.44 -21.55
C ILE A 177 10.64 -20.08 -20.89
N VAL A 178 10.74 -21.39 -21.07
CA VAL A 178 11.73 -22.19 -20.36
C VAL A 178 13.07 -22.01 -21.07
N ASN A 179 13.95 -21.24 -20.44
CA ASN A 179 15.32 -21.02 -20.90
C ASN A 179 16.30 -21.32 -19.77
N GLY A 180 16.99 -22.46 -19.88
CA GLY A 180 17.91 -22.96 -18.85
C GLY A 180 18.99 -21.96 -18.45
N THR A 181 19.58 -21.25 -19.42
CA THR A 181 20.64 -20.24 -19.15
C THR A 181 20.10 -19.05 -18.37
N HIS A 182 18.95 -18.52 -18.77
CA HIS A 182 18.29 -17.41 -18.08
C HIS A 182 17.92 -17.81 -16.64
N LEU A 183 17.29 -18.97 -16.46
CA LEU A 183 16.86 -19.46 -15.15
C LEU A 183 18.03 -19.74 -14.22
N ALA A 184 19.13 -20.29 -14.74
CA ALA A 184 20.37 -20.45 -13.99
C ALA A 184 20.95 -19.09 -13.54
N SER A 185 20.85 -18.06 -14.38
CA SER A 185 21.28 -16.70 -14.02
C SER A 185 20.39 -16.06 -12.94
N GLU A 186 19.07 -16.30 -12.98
CA GLU A 186 18.13 -15.82 -11.96
C GLU A 186 18.41 -16.45 -10.60
N LEU A 187 18.67 -17.77 -10.56
CA LEU A 187 19.06 -18.48 -9.33
C LEU A 187 20.39 -17.97 -8.75
N LYS A 188 21.33 -17.55 -9.61
CA LYS A 188 22.62 -16.97 -9.20
C LYS A 188 22.54 -15.55 -8.65
N LYS A 189 21.43 -14.81 -8.86
CA LYS A 189 21.27 -13.46 -8.30
C LYS A 189 21.42 -13.48 -6.78
N LYS A 190 22.15 -12.51 -6.23
CA LYS A 190 22.52 -12.42 -4.80
C LYS A 190 21.34 -12.70 -3.85
N ASN A 191 20.19 -12.06 -4.06
CA ASN A 191 18.99 -12.26 -3.23
C ASN A 191 18.50 -13.73 -3.24
N ARG A 192 18.50 -14.39 -4.40
CA ARG A 192 18.06 -15.80 -4.53
C ARG A 192 19.07 -16.75 -3.89
N LYS A 193 20.36 -16.54 -4.18
CA LYS A 193 21.46 -17.29 -3.56
C LYS A 193 21.43 -17.20 -2.03
N GLU A 194 21.22 -16.00 -1.48
CA GLU A 194 21.11 -15.81 -0.02
C GLU A 194 19.94 -16.58 0.59
N LYS A 195 18.79 -16.64 -0.08
CA LYS A 195 17.62 -17.39 0.41
C LYS A 195 17.84 -18.90 0.35
N ILE A 196 18.41 -19.40 -0.74
CA ILE A 196 18.82 -20.81 -0.86
C ILE A 196 19.80 -21.16 0.25
N ASN A 197 20.86 -20.36 0.42
CA ASN A 197 21.85 -20.58 1.48
C ASN A 197 21.24 -20.56 2.89
N ARG A 198 20.21 -19.73 3.14
CA ARG A 198 19.51 -19.72 4.43
C ARG A 198 18.70 -20.99 4.65
N LEU A 199 18.04 -21.51 3.61
CA LEU A 199 17.31 -22.78 3.67
C LEU A 199 18.29 -23.95 3.90
N SER A 200 19.40 -24.01 3.16
CA SER A 200 20.44 -25.03 3.32
C SER A 200 21.15 -25.01 4.68
N ARG A 201 21.07 -23.90 5.43
CA ARG A 201 21.57 -23.85 6.82
C ARG A 201 20.59 -24.44 7.83
N GLN A 202 19.33 -24.63 7.46
CA GLN A 202 18.31 -25.22 8.32
C GLN A 202 18.27 -26.76 8.19
N GLY A 203 18.91 -27.33 7.18
CA GLY A 203 19.00 -28.76 6.94
C GLY A 203 19.40 -29.07 5.50
N ASP A 204 19.37 -30.35 5.13
CA ASP A 204 19.67 -30.79 3.78
C ASP A 204 18.56 -30.35 2.81
N LEU A 205 18.90 -29.48 1.87
CA LEU A 205 17.94 -28.86 0.94
C LEU A 205 17.92 -29.64 -0.37
N LEU A 206 16.89 -30.46 -0.55
CA LEU A 206 16.72 -31.32 -1.72
C LEU A 206 15.60 -30.81 -2.63
N PHE A 207 15.84 -30.77 -3.93
CA PHE A 207 14.83 -30.49 -4.95
C PHE A 207 14.75 -31.67 -5.91
N GLU A 208 13.59 -32.30 -6.01
CA GLU A 208 13.42 -33.53 -6.78
C GLU A 208 12.06 -33.64 -7.48
N ARG A 209 12.01 -34.55 -8.45
CA ARG A 209 10.81 -34.95 -9.17
C ARG A 209 10.34 -36.30 -8.65
N ILE A 210 9.04 -36.40 -8.38
CA ILE A 210 8.39 -37.63 -7.96
C ILE A 210 7.98 -38.40 -9.21
N HIS A 211 8.45 -39.63 -9.33
CA HIS A 211 8.17 -40.52 -10.46
C HIS A 211 7.36 -41.75 -10.06
N ASP A 212 7.44 -42.16 -8.79
CA ASP A 212 6.79 -43.34 -8.28
C ASP A 212 5.36 -43.03 -7.79
N TYR A 213 4.43 -43.94 -8.10
CA TYR A 213 3.02 -43.77 -7.74
C TYR A 213 2.82 -43.88 -6.22
N ASP A 214 3.44 -44.87 -5.58
CA ASP A 214 3.27 -45.12 -4.14
C ASP A 214 3.89 -43.97 -3.34
N GLU A 215 5.04 -43.46 -3.77
CA GLU A 215 5.65 -42.24 -3.22
C GLU A 215 4.68 -41.06 -3.35
N PHE A 216 4.15 -40.78 -4.56
CA PHE A 216 3.22 -39.67 -4.76
C PHE A 216 1.95 -39.81 -3.93
N ALA A 217 1.38 -41.03 -3.85
CA ALA A 217 0.21 -41.34 -3.05
C ALA A 217 0.47 -41.13 -1.55
N SER A 218 1.65 -41.49 -1.07
CA SER A 218 2.04 -41.34 0.34
C SER A 218 2.16 -39.88 0.78
N ILE A 219 2.67 -38.99 -0.08
CA ILE A 219 2.84 -37.56 0.25
C ILE A 219 1.60 -36.72 -0.09
N PHE A 220 0.64 -37.27 -0.83
CA PHE A 220 -0.47 -36.49 -1.41
C PHE A 220 -1.26 -35.68 -0.38
N ASP A 221 -1.61 -36.31 0.74
CA ASP A 221 -2.45 -35.68 1.76
C ASP A 221 -1.76 -34.50 2.44
N GLU A 222 -0.44 -34.59 2.64
CA GLU A 222 0.36 -33.46 3.11
C GLU A 222 0.28 -32.29 2.12
N LEU A 223 0.49 -32.56 0.82
CA LEU A 223 0.41 -31.53 -0.23
C LEU A 223 -0.99 -30.90 -0.31
N ALA A 224 -2.03 -31.72 -0.20
CA ALA A 224 -3.42 -31.28 -0.24
C ALA A 224 -3.75 -30.36 0.95
N VAL A 225 -3.34 -30.72 2.16
CA VAL A 225 -3.52 -29.91 3.37
C VAL A 225 -2.77 -28.58 3.26
N GLN A 226 -1.49 -28.59 2.85
CA GLN A 226 -0.72 -27.36 2.65
C GLN A 226 -1.39 -26.43 1.62
N SER A 227 -1.89 -27.00 0.50
CA SER A 227 -2.60 -26.25 -0.53
C SER A 227 -3.91 -25.65 -0.03
N ASP A 228 -4.73 -26.43 0.68
CA ASP A 228 -6.03 -25.98 1.19
C ASP A 228 -5.88 -24.93 2.29
N PHE A 229 -4.89 -25.07 3.17
CA PHE A 229 -4.55 -24.05 4.16
C PHE A 229 -4.20 -22.72 3.48
N ARG A 230 -3.24 -22.76 2.54
CA ARG A 230 -2.79 -21.56 1.83
C ARG A 230 -3.89 -20.92 0.99
N LYS A 231 -4.59 -21.71 0.17
CA LYS A 231 -5.67 -21.19 -0.69
C LYS A 231 -6.89 -20.77 0.15
N GLY A 232 -7.12 -21.39 1.31
CA GLY A 232 -8.09 -20.99 2.30
C GLY A 232 -7.78 -19.59 2.85
N ALA A 233 -6.54 -19.35 3.29
CA ALA A 233 -6.06 -18.06 3.73
C ALA A 233 -6.12 -16.99 2.61
N MET A 234 -5.58 -17.28 1.42
CA MET A 234 -5.45 -16.29 0.36
C MET A 234 -6.79 -15.97 -0.33
N TYR A 235 -7.58 -16.99 -0.65
CA TYR A 235 -8.73 -16.88 -1.56
C TYR A 235 -10.04 -17.47 -1.01
N ASN A 236 -10.06 -17.94 0.25
CA ASN A 236 -11.20 -18.67 0.82
C ASN A 236 -11.59 -19.91 -0.01
N LYS A 237 -10.59 -20.68 -0.45
CA LYS A 237 -10.77 -21.90 -1.24
C LYS A 237 -10.03 -23.07 -0.60
N ILE A 238 -10.77 -24.10 -0.21
CA ILE A 238 -10.27 -25.38 0.32
C ILE A 238 -10.71 -26.48 -0.65
N ALA A 239 -9.91 -26.66 -1.70
CA ALA A 239 -10.30 -27.40 -2.89
C ALA A 239 -10.46 -28.89 -2.60
N PHE A 240 -9.56 -29.50 -1.83
CA PHE A 240 -9.60 -30.93 -1.55
C PHE A 240 -10.67 -31.28 -0.53
N LYS A 241 -10.83 -30.43 0.50
CA LYS A 241 -11.91 -30.63 1.48
C LYS A 241 -13.30 -30.49 0.88
N ASN A 242 -13.49 -29.59 -0.09
CA ASN A 242 -14.78 -29.39 -0.76
C ASN A 242 -15.04 -30.38 -1.91
N ASP A 243 -14.01 -31.07 -2.39
CA ASP A 243 -14.07 -31.98 -3.54
C ASP A 243 -13.16 -33.19 -3.28
N PRO A 244 -13.66 -34.20 -2.53
CA PRO A 244 -12.88 -35.38 -2.15
C PRO A 244 -12.41 -36.20 -3.36
N LEU A 245 -13.17 -36.20 -4.46
CA LEU A 245 -12.84 -36.92 -5.70
C LEU A 245 -11.59 -36.37 -6.40
N ARG A 246 -11.17 -35.16 -6.04
CA ARG A 246 -9.97 -34.53 -6.60
C ARG A 246 -8.69 -35.31 -6.32
N LYS A 247 -8.61 -35.99 -5.17
CA LYS A 247 -7.45 -36.85 -4.83
C LYS A 247 -7.37 -38.02 -5.78
N GLU A 248 -8.44 -38.81 -5.86
CA GLU A 248 -8.57 -39.95 -6.76
C GLU A 248 -8.27 -39.53 -8.21
N PHE A 249 -8.78 -38.38 -8.64
CA PHE A 249 -8.53 -37.85 -9.97
C PHE A 249 -7.05 -37.56 -10.25
N LEU A 250 -6.35 -36.90 -9.33
CA LEU A 250 -4.93 -36.58 -9.54
C LEU A 250 -4.03 -37.82 -9.45
N LEU A 251 -4.36 -38.79 -8.60
CA LEU A 251 -3.63 -40.07 -8.55
C LEU A 251 -3.80 -40.86 -9.85
N ALA A 252 -5.03 -40.95 -10.36
CA ALA A 252 -5.30 -41.64 -11.64
C ALA A 252 -4.59 -40.97 -12.84
N LEU A 253 -4.45 -39.64 -12.83
CA LEU A 253 -3.68 -38.93 -13.85
C LEU A 253 -2.17 -39.10 -13.69
N PHE A 254 -1.67 -39.24 -12.45
CA PHE A 254 -0.26 -39.51 -12.20
C PHE A 254 0.13 -40.89 -12.73
N GLU A 255 -0.70 -41.91 -12.48
CA GLU A 255 -0.54 -43.27 -13.02
C GLU A 255 -0.49 -43.28 -14.57
N GLN A 256 -1.19 -42.35 -15.22
CA GLN A 256 -1.21 -42.17 -16.67
C GLN A 256 -0.08 -41.26 -17.20
N ASN A 257 0.83 -40.80 -16.33
CA ASN A 257 1.93 -39.89 -16.66
C ASN A 257 1.49 -38.52 -17.21
N ASP A 258 0.30 -38.06 -16.82
CA ASP A 258 -0.24 -36.73 -17.17
C ASP A 258 0.10 -35.65 -16.13
N ILE A 259 0.85 -36.01 -15.07
CA ILE A 259 1.20 -35.13 -13.96
C ILE A 259 2.73 -34.98 -13.84
N HIS A 260 3.17 -33.73 -13.70
CA HIS A 260 4.52 -33.38 -13.29
C HIS A 260 4.51 -32.96 -11.82
N ALA A 261 5.07 -33.81 -10.94
CA ALA A 261 5.13 -33.58 -9.51
C ALA A 261 6.57 -33.33 -9.05
N THR A 262 6.81 -32.19 -8.39
CA THR A 262 8.11 -31.85 -7.79
C THR A 262 7.93 -31.33 -6.38
N VAL A 263 8.94 -31.58 -5.55
CA VAL A 263 8.99 -31.16 -4.14
C VAL A 263 10.34 -30.52 -3.83
N LEU A 264 10.31 -29.56 -2.90
CA LEU A 264 11.49 -28.98 -2.26
C LEU A 264 11.43 -29.39 -0.79
N LYS A 265 12.44 -30.12 -0.31
CA LYS A 265 12.52 -30.71 1.02
C LYS A 265 13.63 -30.08 1.87
N ILE A 266 13.44 -30.05 3.19
CA ILE A 266 14.49 -29.84 4.20
C ILE A 266 14.42 -31.00 5.19
N ASN A 267 15.47 -31.84 5.25
CA ASN A 267 15.48 -33.05 6.09
C ASN A 267 14.18 -33.87 5.91
N ASP A 268 13.88 -34.24 4.66
CA ASP A 268 12.65 -34.95 4.23
C ASP A 268 11.32 -34.19 4.34
N LYS A 269 11.25 -33.10 5.12
CA LYS A 269 10.04 -32.29 5.25
C LYS A 269 9.79 -31.47 3.97
N ILE A 270 8.60 -31.60 3.38
CA ILE A 270 8.21 -30.88 2.18
C ILE A 270 7.90 -29.41 2.51
N ILE A 271 8.78 -28.49 2.08
CA ILE A 271 8.62 -27.05 2.32
C ILE A 271 8.01 -26.30 1.14
N ALA A 272 8.04 -26.88 -0.06
CA ALA A 272 7.28 -26.43 -1.23
C ALA A 272 6.98 -27.59 -2.17
N SER A 273 5.86 -27.49 -2.88
CA SER A 273 5.45 -28.51 -3.85
C SER A 273 4.77 -27.91 -5.07
N ASN A 274 4.91 -28.61 -6.19
CA ASN A 274 4.18 -28.33 -7.41
C ASN A 274 3.74 -29.66 -8.05
N VAL A 275 2.43 -29.86 -8.14
CA VAL A 275 1.77 -30.93 -8.90
C VAL A 275 1.01 -30.25 -10.02
N SER A 276 1.54 -30.38 -11.23
CA SER A 276 1.07 -29.68 -12.42
C SER A 276 0.67 -30.65 -13.52
N MET A 277 -0.23 -30.23 -14.40
CA MET A 277 -0.64 -31.04 -15.53
C MET A 277 0.41 -30.95 -16.64
N GLN A 278 0.84 -32.08 -17.17
CA GLN A 278 1.89 -32.17 -18.19
C GLN A 278 1.26 -32.46 -19.56
N GLY A 279 1.61 -31.65 -20.56
CA GLY A 279 1.38 -31.92 -21.97
C GLY A 279 2.69 -32.12 -22.72
N PRO A 280 2.65 -32.40 -24.05
CA PRO A 280 3.82 -32.81 -24.82
C PRO A 280 5.01 -31.82 -24.80
N ASN A 281 4.74 -30.52 -24.69
CA ASN A 281 5.78 -29.47 -24.72
C ASN A 281 5.53 -28.36 -23.67
N ARG A 282 4.60 -28.58 -22.75
CA ARG A 282 4.10 -27.56 -21.83
C ARG A 282 3.71 -28.20 -20.51
N VAL A 283 4.07 -27.55 -19.40
CA VAL A 283 3.58 -27.88 -18.07
C VAL A 283 2.66 -26.74 -17.62
N HIS A 284 1.48 -27.06 -17.10
CA HIS A 284 0.49 -26.09 -16.66
C HIS A 284 0.43 -26.03 -15.13
N LEU A 285 0.58 -24.84 -14.55
CA LEU A 285 0.47 -24.52 -13.12
C LEU A 285 -0.99 -24.65 -12.63
N GLN A 286 -1.56 -25.84 -12.80
CA GLN A 286 -2.90 -26.25 -12.41
C GLN A 286 -2.76 -27.58 -11.67
N GLY A 287 -3.28 -27.63 -10.44
CA GLY A 287 -3.14 -28.77 -9.55
C GLY A 287 -2.84 -28.32 -8.12
N ILE A 288 -1.76 -28.84 -7.54
CA ILE A 288 -1.28 -28.48 -6.20
C ILE A 288 -0.09 -27.54 -6.34
N ASN A 289 -0.17 -26.39 -5.67
CA ASN A 289 0.92 -25.43 -5.59
C ASN A 289 0.94 -24.85 -4.18
N SER A 290 1.87 -25.33 -3.38
CA SER A 290 1.92 -25.06 -1.93
C SER A 290 3.33 -24.77 -1.48
N PHE A 291 3.41 -24.14 -0.32
CA PHE A 291 4.62 -24.10 0.48
C PHE A 291 4.21 -24.08 1.95
N ASP A 292 5.11 -24.57 2.81
CA ASP A 292 4.97 -24.49 4.25
C ASP A 292 5.17 -23.02 4.69
N ALA A 293 4.16 -22.46 5.34
CA ALA A 293 4.13 -21.08 5.80
C ALA A 293 5.27 -20.74 6.75
N ALA A 294 5.77 -21.71 7.53
CA ALA A 294 6.92 -21.54 8.42
C ALA A 294 8.21 -21.12 7.67
N TYR A 295 8.30 -21.44 6.37
CA TYR A 295 9.46 -21.11 5.53
C TYR A 295 9.23 -19.91 4.62
N ALA A 296 8.05 -19.26 4.63
CA ALA A 296 7.67 -18.23 3.67
C ALA A 296 8.64 -17.04 3.60
N ARG A 297 9.30 -16.70 4.72
CA ARG A 297 10.34 -15.64 4.81
C ARG A 297 11.49 -15.84 3.81
N HIS A 298 11.77 -17.09 3.44
CA HIS A 298 12.80 -17.45 2.46
C HIS A 298 12.24 -17.65 1.05
N SER A 299 10.94 -17.39 0.86
CA SER A 299 10.24 -17.50 -0.43
C SER A 299 10.40 -18.85 -1.14
N PRO A 300 10.18 -19.99 -0.45
CA PRO A 300 10.40 -21.33 -0.97
C PRO A 300 9.63 -21.57 -2.27
N GLY A 301 8.39 -21.10 -2.40
CA GLY A 301 7.63 -21.25 -3.66
C GLY A 301 8.25 -20.55 -4.88
N ILE A 302 8.92 -19.40 -4.70
CA ILE A 302 9.61 -18.72 -5.82
C ILE A 302 10.90 -19.49 -6.19
N ILE A 303 11.62 -19.97 -5.18
CA ILE A 303 12.82 -20.79 -5.39
C ILE A 303 12.44 -22.09 -6.11
N HIS A 304 11.38 -22.76 -5.66
CA HIS A 304 10.81 -23.94 -6.28
C HIS A 304 10.51 -23.69 -7.75
N PHE A 305 9.78 -22.63 -8.11
CA PHE A 305 9.44 -22.39 -9.52
C PHE A 305 10.66 -22.09 -10.40
N LEU A 306 11.71 -21.46 -9.87
CA LEU A 306 12.95 -21.24 -10.62
C LEU A 306 13.74 -22.55 -10.81
N MET A 307 13.80 -23.40 -9.78
CA MET A 307 14.41 -24.73 -9.84
C MET A 307 13.65 -25.66 -10.79
N LEU A 308 12.31 -25.67 -10.69
CA LEU A 308 11.42 -26.36 -11.61
C LEU A 308 11.62 -25.86 -13.04
N GLY A 309 11.66 -24.55 -13.26
CA GLY A 309 11.95 -24.00 -14.59
C GLY A 309 13.25 -24.55 -15.17
N LYS A 310 14.31 -24.65 -14.36
CA LYS A 310 15.59 -25.21 -14.82
C LYS A 310 15.43 -26.70 -15.16
N MET A 311 14.81 -27.49 -14.29
CA MET A 311 14.55 -28.92 -14.53
C MET A 311 13.72 -29.13 -15.80
N LEU A 312 12.67 -28.32 -16.00
CA LEU A 312 11.86 -28.35 -17.23
C LEU A 312 12.69 -28.05 -18.48
N ALA A 313 13.70 -27.19 -18.38
CA ALA A 313 14.62 -26.93 -19.50
C ALA A 313 15.47 -28.16 -19.81
N ASP A 314 15.97 -28.83 -18.77
CA ASP A 314 16.76 -30.06 -18.88
C ASP A 314 15.90 -31.22 -19.45
N GLU A 315 14.60 -31.22 -19.18
CA GLU A 315 13.61 -32.18 -19.72
C GLU A 315 13.07 -31.81 -21.13
N GLY A 316 13.51 -30.70 -21.72
CA GLY A 316 13.07 -30.26 -23.05
C GLY A 316 11.68 -29.64 -23.11
N VAL A 317 11.06 -29.29 -21.98
CA VAL A 317 9.78 -28.57 -21.92
C VAL A 317 10.01 -27.12 -22.33
N LYS A 318 9.17 -26.61 -23.24
CA LYS A 318 9.35 -25.27 -23.84
C LYS A 318 8.69 -24.15 -23.04
N VAL A 319 7.54 -24.46 -22.43
CA VAL A 319 6.70 -23.45 -21.76
C VAL A 319 6.22 -23.98 -20.42
N PHE A 320 6.47 -23.21 -19.37
CA PHE A 320 5.77 -23.37 -18.10
C PHE A 320 4.64 -22.35 -18.03
N ASP A 321 3.43 -22.84 -18.21
CA ASP A 321 2.22 -22.07 -18.24
C ASP A 321 1.77 -21.74 -16.82
N LEU A 322 1.94 -20.48 -16.42
CA LEU A 322 1.64 -20.04 -15.06
C LEU A 322 0.14 -19.85 -14.80
N THR A 323 -0.72 -20.23 -15.75
CA THR A 323 -2.19 -20.16 -15.74
C THR A 323 -2.77 -18.74 -15.62
N PRO A 324 -3.92 -18.44 -16.26
CA PRO A 324 -4.48 -17.10 -16.26
C PRO A 324 -4.83 -16.60 -14.86
N GLY A 325 -4.59 -15.32 -14.62
CA GLY A 325 -4.90 -14.69 -13.33
C GLY A 325 -3.91 -13.59 -12.97
N ALA A 326 -4.41 -12.48 -12.44
CA ALA A 326 -3.58 -11.32 -12.09
C ALA A 326 -2.90 -11.50 -10.72
N ASP A 327 -2.03 -12.50 -10.57
CA ASP A 327 -1.26 -12.71 -9.34
C ASP A 327 0.15 -12.11 -9.46
N PRO A 328 0.54 -11.16 -8.59
CA PRO A 328 1.84 -10.50 -8.68
C PRO A 328 3.06 -11.43 -8.72
N TYR A 329 3.01 -12.60 -8.09
CA TYR A 329 4.15 -13.52 -8.16
C TYR A 329 4.26 -14.19 -9.53
N LYS A 330 3.14 -14.45 -10.21
CA LYS A 330 3.14 -14.99 -11.57
C LYS A 330 3.73 -13.97 -12.54
N ASP A 331 3.37 -12.70 -12.39
CA ASP A 331 3.92 -11.60 -13.21
C ASP A 331 5.44 -11.43 -13.03
N MET A 332 5.98 -11.78 -11.85
CA MET A 332 7.43 -11.75 -11.61
C MET A 332 8.19 -12.92 -12.24
N LEU A 333 7.51 -14.06 -12.44
CA LEU A 333 8.09 -15.26 -13.05
C LEU A 333 7.84 -15.31 -14.57
N ALA A 334 6.82 -14.60 -15.05
CA ALA A 334 6.47 -14.55 -16.44
C ALA A 334 7.57 -13.84 -17.25
N THR A 335 8.01 -14.50 -18.32
CA THR A 335 8.86 -13.89 -19.35
C THR A 335 8.03 -13.37 -20.52
N GLU A 336 6.79 -13.85 -20.65
CA GLU A 336 5.84 -13.46 -21.70
C GLU A 336 4.42 -13.36 -21.15
N HIS A 337 3.59 -12.55 -21.79
CA HIS A 337 2.17 -12.42 -21.47
C HIS A 337 1.31 -12.54 -22.73
N THR A 338 0.42 -13.52 -22.73
CA THR A 338 -0.65 -13.66 -23.73
C THR A 338 -2.01 -13.31 -23.09
N LYS A 339 -3.11 -13.67 -23.77
CA LYS A 339 -4.47 -13.46 -23.26
C LYS A 339 -5.24 -14.77 -23.32
N ALA A 340 -5.90 -15.11 -22.23
CA ALA A 340 -6.89 -16.19 -22.21
C ALA A 340 -8.30 -15.60 -22.10
N ALA A 341 -9.29 -16.27 -22.68
CA ALA A 341 -10.68 -15.81 -22.70
C ALA A 341 -11.59 -16.75 -21.93
N THR A 342 -12.44 -16.23 -21.05
CA THR A 342 -13.61 -16.96 -20.54
C THR A 342 -14.78 -16.74 -21.49
N LEU A 343 -15.46 -17.81 -21.89
CA LEU A 343 -16.64 -17.74 -22.75
C LEU A 343 -17.89 -18.19 -21.97
N SER A 344 -18.87 -17.31 -21.89
CA SER A 344 -20.21 -17.64 -21.35
C SER A 344 -21.24 -17.53 -22.46
N ILE A 345 -22.04 -18.57 -22.64
CA ILE A 345 -23.09 -18.65 -23.66
C ILE A 345 -24.42 -18.85 -22.95
N GLY A 346 -25.42 -18.04 -23.27
CA GLY A 346 -26.73 -18.12 -22.65
C GLY A 346 -27.86 -17.60 -23.51
N ASN A 347 -28.89 -17.06 -22.85
CA ASN A 347 -29.90 -16.24 -23.51
C ASN A 347 -29.34 -14.83 -23.78
N ASN A 348 -30.09 -14.03 -24.55
CA ASN A 348 -29.67 -12.67 -24.93
C ASN A 348 -29.43 -11.76 -23.70
N PHE A 349 -30.18 -11.99 -22.62
CA PHE A 349 -30.07 -11.21 -21.38
C PHE A 349 -28.76 -11.48 -20.62
N ASN A 350 -28.28 -12.72 -20.61
CA ASN A 350 -27.03 -13.10 -19.96
C ASN A 350 -25.82 -12.43 -20.63
N GLY A 351 -25.80 -12.38 -21.97
CA GLY A 351 -24.75 -11.72 -22.74
C GLY A 351 -24.70 -10.21 -22.48
N PHE A 352 -25.86 -9.57 -22.34
CA PHE A 352 -25.96 -8.13 -22.04
C PHE A 352 -25.55 -7.79 -20.59
N SER A 353 -26.12 -8.48 -19.61
CA SER A 353 -25.84 -8.23 -18.19
C SER A 353 -24.37 -8.51 -17.83
N GLY A 354 -23.76 -9.54 -18.42
CA GLY A 354 -22.33 -9.84 -18.28
C GLY A 354 -21.45 -8.70 -18.78
N ARG A 355 -21.73 -8.17 -19.98
CA ARG A 355 -21.02 -7.02 -20.57
C ARG A 355 -21.16 -5.77 -19.71
N LEU A 356 -22.37 -5.46 -19.24
CA LEU A 356 -22.61 -4.29 -18.39
C LEU A 356 -21.83 -4.39 -17.08
N LYS A 357 -21.94 -5.52 -16.37
CA LYS A 357 -21.24 -5.74 -15.10
C LYS A 357 -19.72 -5.66 -15.28
N TYR A 358 -19.18 -6.26 -16.34
CA TYR A 358 -17.76 -6.23 -16.64
C TYR A 358 -17.29 -4.82 -17.04
N GLY A 359 -18.07 -4.09 -17.85
CA GLY A 359 -17.79 -2.71 -18.23
C GLY A 359 -17.70 -1.78 -17.03
N ILE A 360 -18.65 -1.90 -16.09
CA ILE A 360 -18.63 -1.15 -14.82
C ILE A 360 -17.40 -1.52 -13.99
N GLN A 361 -17.09 -2.81 -13.85
CA GLN A 361 -15.91 -3.26 -13.09
C GLN A 361 -14.59 -2.76 -13.70
N GLN A 362 -14.45 -2.81 -15.02
CA GLN A 362 -13.25 -2.30 -15.71
C GLN A 362 -13.16 -0.77 -15.64
N PHE A 363 -14.27 -0.06 -15.75
CA PHE A 363 -14.31 1.39 -15.55
C PHE A 363 -13.84 1.77 -14.14
N LEU A 364 -14.37 1.11 -13.10
CA LEU A 364 -13.95 1.34 -11.71
C LEU A 364 -12.48 0.98 -11.50
N LYS A 365 -12.01 -0.15 -12.04
CA LYS A 365 -10.61 -0.58 -11.97
C LYS A 365 -9.68 0.44 -12.63
N ASN A 366 -10.01 0.91 -13.83
CA ASN A 366 -9.20 1.87 -14.58
C ASN A 366 -9.20 3.25 -13.91
N LYS A 367 -10.32 3.67 -13.32
CA LYS A 367 -10.39 4.88 -12.49
C LYS A 367 -9.52 4.76 -11.25
N ALA A 368 -9.62 3.65 -10.50
CA ALA A 368 -8.81 3.41 -9.32
C ALA A 368 -7.31 3.42 -9.64
N LEU A 369 -6.88 2.76 -10.72
CA LEU A 369 -5.50 2.81 -11.21
C LEU A 369 -5.08 4.24 -11.60
N GLY A 370 -5.97 5.00 -12.24
CA GLY A 370 -5.75 6.42 -12.54
C GLY A 370 -5.62 7.31 -11.29
N PHE A 371 -6.16 6.87 -10.15
CA PHE A 371 -6.00 7.51 -8.84
C PHE A 371 -4.76 7.00 -8.06
N GLY A 372 -3.88 6.22 -8.70
CA GLY A 372 -2.69 5.65 -8.05
C GLY A 372 -2.99 4.52 -7.06
N ILE A 373 -4.24 4.05 -6.98
CA ILE A 373 -4.60 2.89 -6.15
C ILE A 373 -4.08 1.65 -6.86
N LYS A 374 -3.04 1.02 -6.28
CA LYS A 374 -2.50 -0.24 -6.78
C LYS A 374 -3.61 -1.29 -6.88
N ALA A 375 -3.60 -2.12 -7.93
CA ALA A 375 -4.59 -3.18 -8.13
C ALA A 375 -4.70 -4.14 -6.92
N GLN A 376 -3.60 -4.36 -6.20
CA GLN A 376 -3.54 -5.14 -4.97
C GLN A 376 -4.42 -4.53 -3.85
N THR A 377 -4.40 -3.20 -3.69
CA THR A 377 -5.24 -2.51 -2.71
C THR A 377 -6.72 -2.67 -3.04
N LEU A 378 -7.09 -2.61 -4.33
CA LEU A 378 -8.47 -2.83 -4.75
C LEU A 378 -8.94 -4.26 -4.44
N LYS A 379 -8.09 -5.27 -4.71
CA LYS A 379 -8.36 -6.66 -4.36
C LYS A 379 -8.51 -6.85 -2.85
N LYS A 380 -7.65 -6.20 -2.05
CA LYS A 380 -7.74 -6.22 -0.59
C LYS A 380 -9.07 -5.62 -0.11
N VAL A 381 -9.48 -4.48 -0.66
CA VAL A 381 -10.78 -3.87 -0.33
C VAL A 381 -11.96 -4.77 -0.71
N GLN A 382 -11.92 -5.39 -1.89
CA GLN A 382 -12.97 -6.34 -2.30
C GLN A 382 -13.04 -7.55 -1.36
N ARG A 383 -11.88 -8.06 -0.94
CA ARG A 383 -11.76 -9.14 0.04
C ARG A 383 -12.30 -8.73 1.41
N ASP A 384 -11.92 -7.55 1.89
CA ASP A 384 -12.39 -7.00 3.18
C ASP A 384 -13.92 -6.81 3.16
N LEU A 385 -14.48 -6.37 2.03
CA LEU A 385 -15.94 -6.27 1.84
C LEU A 385 -16.63 -7.63 1.83
N SER A 386 -16.05 -8.66 1.18
CA SER A 386 -16.61 -10.01 1.22
C SER A 386 -16.57 -10.61 2.63
N ILE A 387 -15.47 -10.39 3.35
CA ILE A 387 -15.31 -10.79 4.75
C ILE A 387 -16.36 -10.10 5.62
N TYR A 388 -16.54 -8.79 5.45
CA TYR A 388 -17.55 -8.03 6.20
C TYR A 388 -18.97 -8.51 5.91
N LYS A 389 -19.28 -8.86 4.66
CA LYS A 389 -20.57 -9.45 4.30
C LYS A 389 -20.78 -10.81 4.98
N THR A 390 -19.76 -11.66 5.04
CA THR A 390 -19.81 -12.94 5.77
C THR A 390 -20.03 -12.72 7.27
N LYS A 391 -19.32 -11.74 7.86
CA LYS A 391 -19.53 -11.34 9.27
C LYS A 391 -20.95 -10.92 9.54
N LEU A 392 -21.51 -10.06 8.69
CA LEU A 392 -22.90 -9.61 8.82
C LEU A 392 -23.89 -10.77 8.74
N ARG A 393 -23.63 -11.76 7.88
CA ARG A 393 -24.47 -12.96 7.75
C ARG A 393 -24.39 -13.88 8.98
N ASN A 394 -23.25 -13.91 9.65
CA ASN A 394 -23.03 -14.73 10.85
C ASN A 394 -23.52 -14.05 12.15
N ILE A 395 -24.05 -12.82 12.08
CA ILE A 395 -24.72 -12.19 13.23
C ILE A 395 -26.08 -12.86 13.40
N THR A 396 -26.18 -13.77 14.36
CA THR A 396 -27.47 -14.21 14.90
C THR A 396 -28.11 -13.06 15.69
N PRO A 397 -29.45 -13.06 15.90
CA PRO A 397 -30.13 -12.03 16.69
C PRO A 397 -29.56 -11.83 18.11
N ALA A 398 -29.01 -12.89 18.72
CA ALA A 398 -28.31 -12.82 20.01
C ALA A 398 -26.91 -12.16 19.93
N GLY A 399 -26.34 -11.99 18.72
CA GLY A 399 -24.96 -11.54 18.49
C GLY A 399 -24.77 -10.01 18.50
N LEU A 400 -25.83 -9.20 18.37
CA LEU A 400 -25.71 -7.74 18.39
C LEU A 400 -25.27 -7.21 19.77
N GLY A 401 -25.78 -7.77 20.86
CA GLY A 401 -25.38 -7.42 22.23
C GLY A 401 -23.95 -7.86 22.57
N ALA A 402 -23.54 -9.04 22.10
CA ALA A 402 -22.16 -9.50 22.24
C ALA A 402 -21.17 -8.68 21.39
N MET A 403 -21.64 -8.07 20.29
CA MET A 403 -20.81 -7.24 19.42
C MET A 403 -20.42 -5.91 20.08
N SER A 404 -21.36 -5.23 20.74
CA SER A 404 -21.05 -3.97 21.43
C SER A 404 -20.12 -4.22 22.62
N ALA A 405 -20.36 -5.28 23.41
CA ALA A 405 -19.50 -5.68 24.52
C ALA A 405 -18.07 -6.00 24.06
N ARG A 406 -17.89 -6.82 23.01
CA ARG A 406 -16.55 -7.16 22.49
C ARG A 406 -15.85 -5.99 21.80
N PHE A 407 -16.59 -5.08 21.16
CA PHE A 407 -16.01 -3.86 20.59
C PHE A 407 -15.50 -2.92 21.69
N VAL A 408 -16.25 -2.80 22.79
CA VAL A 408 -15.83 -2.06 24.00
C VAL A 408 -14.61 -2.73 24.65
N ASP A 409 -14.58 -4.06 24.79
CA ASP A 409 -13.42 -4.79 25.31
C ASP A 409 -12.18 -4.60 24.43
N LYS A 410 -12.33 -4.60 23.10
CA LYS A 410 -11.21 -4.36 22.19
C LYS A 410 -10.65 -2.93 22.29
N LEU A 411 -11.49 -1.96 22.62
CA LEU A 411 -11.04 -0.58 22.89
C LEU A 411 -10.34 -0.47 24.26
N LYS A 412 -10.74 -1.27 25.25
CA LYS A 412 -10.08 -1.34 26.58
C LYS A 412 -8.73 -2.07 26.56
N ARG A 413 -8.52 -3.02 25.64
CA ARG A 413 -7.27 -3.81 25.50
C ARG A 413 -6.00 -3.03 25.14
N HIS A 414 -6.06 -1.71 24.95
CA HIS A 414 -4.89 -0.92 24.57
C HIS A 414 -4.02 -0.43 25.75
N SER A 415 -4.34 -0.80 27.00
CA SER A 415 -3.58 -0.33 28.18
C SER A 415 -3.30 -1.37 29.26
N GLU A 416 -3.42 -2.68 28.98
CA GLU A 416 -3.22 -3.69 30.03
C GLU A 416 -1.84 -4.34 29.95
N VAL A 417 -1.19 -4.38 31.12
CA VAL A 417 0.13 -4.97 31.37
C VAL A 417 0.08 -6.46 31.04
N SER A 418 1.00 -6.94 30.21
CA SER A 418 1.21 -8.37 29.96
C SER A 418 1.45 -9.08 31.29
N LYS A 419 0.68 -10.14 31.58
CA LYS A 419 0.89 -10.94 32.80
C LYS A 419 1.85 -12.08 32.52
N CYS A 420 2.74 -12.32 33.47
CA CYS A 420 3.65 -13.45 33.47
C CYS A 420 3.11 -14.57 34.37
N TRP A 421 3.17 -15.79 33.87
CA TRP A 421 2.73 -17.00 34.56
C TRP A 421 3.90 -17.97 34.67
N ILE A 422 4.21 -18.43 35.89
CA ILE A 422 5.17 -19.52 36.10
C ILE A 422 4.44 -20.85 35.92
N VAL A 423 5.09 -21.72 35.16
CA VAL A 423 4.71 -23.13 35.03
C VAL A 423 5.88 -23.99 35.51
N GLN A 424 5.63 -24.78 36.55
CA GLN A 424 6.59 -25.76 37.08
C GLN A 424 6.25 -27.13 36.51
N TYR A 425 7.19 -27.74 35.80
CA TYR A 425 6.97 -29.00 35.10
C TYR A 425 6.47 -30.12 36.02
N ASN A 426 7.09 -30.27 37.19
CA ASN A 426 6.74 -31.29 38.19
C ASN A 426 5.32 -31.12 38.77
N THR A 427 4.66 -29.99 38.56
CA THR A 427 3.28 -29.73 39.00
C THR A 427 2.24 -30.01 37.92
N LEU A 428 2.66 -30.21 36.66
CA LEU A 428 1.72 -30.47 35.58
C LEU A 428 1.13 -31.88 35.69
N PRO A 429 -0.20 -32.03 35.49
CA PRO A 429 -0.83 -33.35 35.51
C PRO A 429 -0.30 -34.20 34.36
N THR A 430 0.15 -35.42 34.65
CA THR A 430 0.60 -36.39 33.64
C THR A 430 -0.55 -37.22 33.05
N THR A 431 -1.71 -37.20 33.71
CA THR A 431 -2.92 -37.94 33.31
C THR A 431 -4.03 -37.00 32.86
N ASN A 432 -4.92 -37.46 31.96
CA ASN A 432 -6.07 -36.70 31.43
C ASN A 432 -5.72 -35.47 30.58
N LEU A 433 -4.52 -35.43 30.00
CA LEU A 433 -4.16 -34.41 29.01
C LEU A 433 -4.98 -34.58 27.72
N LEU A 434 -5.18 -33.47 27.01
CA LEU A 434 -5.85 -33.45 25.73
C LEU A 434 -4.87 -33.86 24.62
N PRO A 435 -5.34 -34.55 23.57
CA PRO A 435 -4.53 -34.84 22.40
C PRO A 435 -4.36 -33.54 21.60
N ILE A 436 -3.29 -32.79 21.90
CA ILE A 436 -2.94 -31.58 21.15
C ILE A 436 -1.95 -31.91 20.03
N GLN A 437 -1.86 -31.04 19.04
CA GLN A 437 -0.95 -31.16 17.91
C GLN A 437 -0.19 -29.84 17.70
N LYS A 438 1.10 -29.93 17.39
CA LYS A 438 1.96 -28.77 17.10
C LYS A 438 2.04 -28.51 15.59
N ASP A 439 1.84 -27.26 15.19
CA ASP A 439 1.89 -26.78 13.81
C ASP A 439 1.02 -27.56 12.81
N ASN A 440 -0.08 -28.15 13.29
CA ASN A 440 -0.92 -29.01 12.49
C ASN A 440 -1.90 -28.20 11.62
N LEU A 441 -1.62 -28.13 10.32
CA LEU A 441 -2.45 -27.40 9.36
C LEU A 441 -3.85 -28.02 9.17
N HIS A 442 -3.99 -29.33 9.34
CA HIS A 442 -5.28 -30.01 9.26
C HIS A 442 -6.21 -29.50 10.36
N ASP A 443 -5.70 -29.37 11.59
CA ASP A 443 -6.47 -28.84 12.71
C ASP A 443 -6.94 -27.40 12.47
N LEU A 444 -6.07 -26.54 11.92
CA LEU A 444 -6.43 -25.16 11.57
C LEU A 444 -7.53 -25.09 10.50
N LEU A 445 -7.59 -26.07 9.60
CA LEU A 445 -8.66 -26.22 8.60
C LEU A 445 -9.99 -26.70 9.20
N GLU A 446 -10.01 -27.17 10.45
CA GLU A 446 -11.23 -27.52 11.21
C GLU A 446 -11.83 -26.33 11.98
N PHE A 447 -11.37 -25.11 11.71
CA PHE A 447 -11.97 -23.90 12.27
C PHE A 447 -13.45 -23.74 11.88
N ASP A 448 -14.33 -23.67 12.90
CA ASP A 448 -15.76 -23.44 12.77
C ASP A 448 -16.08 -21.93 12.85
N SER A 449 -16.64 -21.39 11.76
CA SER A 449 -17.00 -19.98 11.67
C SER A 449 -18.42 -19.65 12.18
N HIS A 450 -19.22 -20.64 12.55
CA HIS A 450 -20.61 -20.43 12.97
C HIS A 450 -20.74 -19.79 14.36
N GLU A 451 -19.80 -20.07 15.26
CA GLU A 451 -19.84 -19.60 16.65
C GLU A 451 -18.88 -18.44 16.94
N THR A 452 -18.25 -17.88 15.89
CA THR A 452 -17.25 -16.82 16.03
C THR A 452 -17.51 -15.63 15.12
N TRP A 453 -16.89 -14.50 15.45
CA TRP A 453 -16.92 -13.32 14.59
C TRP A 453 -15.95 -13.43 13.41
N TYR A 454 -15.00 -14.35 13.45
CA TYR A 454 -13.99 -14.49 12.41
C TYR A 454 -14.56 -15.33 11.28
N SER A 455 -14.40 -14.83 10.05
CA SER A 455 -14.57 -15.72 8.91
C SER A 455 -13.43 -16.74 8.89
N LYS A 456 -13.69 -17.94 8.36
CA LYS A 456 -12.64 -18.96 8.17
C LYS A 456 -11.42 -18.41 7.42
N GLN A 457 -11.64 -17.61 6.38
CA GLN A 457 -10.55 -16.96 5.64
C GLN A 457 -9.70 -16.05 6.54
N GLU A 458 -10.31 -15.23 7.40
CA GLU A 458 -9.56 -14.36 8.30
C GLU A 458 -8.73 -15.16 9.31
N TYR A 459 -9.33 -16.19 9.90
CA TYR A 459 -8.63 -17.07 10.83
C TYR A 459 -7.43 -17.72 10.16
N LEU A 460 -7.62 -18.36 9.00
CA LEU A 460 -6.53 -19.00 8.26
C LEU A 460 -5.47 -18.00 7.78
N SER A 461 -5.86 -16.76 7.45
CA SER A 461 -4.90 -15.73 7.04
C SER A 461 -4.05 -15.21 8.19
N GLU A 462 -4.66 -15.07 9.37
CA GLU A 462 -3.93 -14.72 10.57
C GLU A 462 -3.01 -15.86 10.99
N ALA A 463 -3.49 -17.10 10.95
CA ALA A 463 -2.69 -18.29 11.21
C ALA A 463 -1.48 -18.38 10.27
N MET A 464 -1.69 -18.21 8.96
CA MET A 464 -0.61 -18.17 7.98
C MET A 464 0.38 -17.05 8.32
N ARG A 465 -0.08 -15.81 8.55
CA ARG A 465 0.79 -14.68 8.92
C ARG A 465 1.64 -14.96 10.17
N ARG A 466 1.09 -15.65 11.16
CA ARG A 466 1.78 -16.03 12.40
C ARG A 466 2.86 -17.07 12.15
N GLN A 467 2.55 -18.13 11.39
CA GLN A 467 3.57 -19.11 10.96
C GLN A 467 4.67 -18.45 10.13
N GLU A 468 4.32 -17.54 9.21
CA GLU A 468 5.31 -16.77 8.43
C GLU A 468 6.20 -15.89 9.32
N GLY A 469 5.68 -15.45 10.48
CA GLY A 469 6.40 -14.73 11.51
C GLY A 469 7.27 -15.60 12.42
N GLY A 470 7.21 -16.92 12.28
CA GLY A 470 7.92 -17.87 13.13
C GLY A 470 7.22 -18.21 14.45
N GLU A 471 5.92 -17.94 14.56
CA GLU A 471 5.10 -18.42 15.67
C GLU A 471 4.69 -19.89 15.44
N HIS A 472 4.60 -20.67 16.51
CA HIS A 472 4.16 -22.06 16.52
C HIS A 472 2.73 -22.17 17.04
N CYS A 473 1.87 -22.95 16.37
CA CYS A 473 0.52 -23.22 16.87
C CYS A 473 0.45 -24.55 17.62
N TYR A 474 -0.36 -24.58 18.67
CA TYR A 474 -0.75 -25.80 19.36
C TYR A 474 -2.27 -25.87 19.25
N SER A 475 -2.80 -26.93 18.65
CA SER A 475 -4.21 -27.08 18.32
C SER A 475 -4.81 -28.28 19.02
N TRP A 476 -6.11 -28.19 19.29
CA TRP A 476 -6.92 -29.27 19.84
C TRP A 476 -8.19 -29.41 19.01
N VAL A 477 -8.39 -30.58 18.40
CA VAL A 477 -9.56 -30.93 17.59
C VAL A 477 -10.31 -32.09 18.24
N GLU A 478 -11.63 -32.00 18.25
CA GLU A 478 -12.55 -33.08 18.67
C GLU A 478 -13.75 -33.06 17.71
N ASP A 479 -14.19 -34.24 17.25
CA ASP A 479 -15.30 -34.38 16.28
C ASP A 479 -15.15 -33.55 15.00
N GLY A 480 -13.92 -33.43 14.47
CA GLY A 480 -13.64 -32.63 13.28
C GLY A 480 -13.87 -31.12 13.48
N LYS A 481 -13.75 -30.63 14.71
CA LYS A 481 -13.85 -29.20 15.04
C LYS A 481 -12.66 -28.75 15.85
N LEU A 482 -12.07 -27.63 15.46
CA LEU A 482 -11.04 -26.97 16.25
C LEU A 482 -11.65 -26.39 17.53
N LEU A 483 -11.35 -27.01 18.67
CA LEU A 483 -11.86 -26.62 19.98
C LEU A 483 -10.94 -25.66 20.74
N GLY A 484 -9.63 -25.75 20.51
CA GLY A 484 -8.62 -24.88 21.11
C GLY A 484 -7.45 -24.63 20.16
N CYS A 485 -6.88 -23.42 20.19
CA CYS A 485 -5.64 -23.11 19.50
C CYS A 485 -4.87 -22.02 20.26
N ALA A 486 -3.59 -22.25 20.55
CA ALA A 486 -2.69 -21.28 21.15
C ALA A 486 -1.50 -21.02 20.21
N TRP A 487 -1.04 -19.78 20.12
CA TRP A 487 0.15 -19.41 19.36
C TRP A 487 1.28 -19.02 20.30
N LEU A 488 2.48 -19.53 20.04
CA LEU A 488 3.65 -19.34 20.88
C LEU A 488 4.82 -18.83 20.04
N THR A 489 5.56 -17.83 20.55
CA THR A 489 6.85 -17.42 19.99
C THR A 489 7.99 -17.87 20.87
N ASN A 490 9.00 -18.50 20.28
CA ASN A 490 10.21 -18.87 20.99
C ASN A 490 10.99 -17.61 21.40
N GLY A 491 11.21 -17.48 22.71
CA GLY A 491 11.61 -16.25 23.38
C GLY A 491 13.01 -15.72 23.11
N LYS A 492 13.77 -16.14 22.09
CA LYS A 492 15.06 -15.45 21.78
C LYS A 492 14.86 -13.96 21.44
N HIS A 493 13.68 -13.58 20.96
CA HIS A 493 13.29 -12.17 20.79
C HIS A 493 12.63 -11.57 22.03
N ALA A 494 11.99 -12.38 22.88
CA ALA A 494 11.42 -11.90 24.15
C ALA A 494 12.55 -11.55 25.13
N THR A 495 13.62 -12.35 25.21
CA THR A 495 14.77 -12.09 26.09
C THR A 495 15.56 -10.82 25.74
N ALA A 496 15.40 -10.25 24.54
CA ALA A 496 16.05 -8.97 24.19
C ALA A 496 15.36 -7.75 24.85
N GLU A 497 14.11 -7.89 25.31
CA GLU A 497 13.39 -6.87 26.10
C GLU A 497 13.46 -7.14 27.61
N TYR A 498 13.89 -8.33 28.02
CA TYR A 498 13.99 -8.74 29.42
C TYR A 498 15.47 -8.95 29.74
N ASP A 499 16.14 -7.92 30.27
CA ASP A 499 17.53 -7.98 30.75
C ASP A 499 17.59 -8.83 32.04
N ALA A 500 17.30 -10.12 31.89
CA ALA A 500 17.14 -11.08 32.98
C ALA A 500 18.50 -11.60 33.42
N GLY A 501 19.29 -10.74 34.06
CA GLY A 501 20.59 -11.10 34.62
C GLY A 501 20.57 -12.12 35.77
N LYS A 502 19.42 -12.69 36.18
CA LYS A 502 19.34 -13.56 37.38
C LYS A 502 18.30 -14.70 37.38
N THR A 503 17.44 -14.85 36.38
CA THR A 503 16.44 -15.94 36.38
C THR A 503 16.81 -17.00 35.36
N GLU A 504 17.22 -18.18 35.84
CA GLU A 504 17.32 -19.38 35.01
C GLU A 504 15.91 -19.84 34.61
N GLY A 505 15.44 -19.42 33.42
CA GLY A 505 14.13 -19.85 32.93
C GLY A 505 13.85 -19.50 31.49
N TRP A 506 12.97 -20.28 30.87
CA TRP A 506 12.60 -20.12 29.46
C TRP A 506 11.33 -19.29 29.32
N PHE A 507 11.41 -18.15 28.63
CA PHE A 507 10.24 -17.29 28.40
C PHE A 507 9.55 -17.61 27.08
N ILE A 508 8.23 -17.74 27.13
CA ILE A 508 7.37 -18.06 26.00
C ILE A 508 6.24 -17.03 25.97
N SER A 509 6.05 -16.36 24.84
CA SER A 509 4.90 -15.48 24.67
C SER A 509 3.73 -16.27 24.10
N LEU A 510 2.67 -16.44 24.90
CA LEU A 510 1.40 -16.98 24.44
C LEU A 510 0.55 -15.85 23.88
N THR A 511 0.40 -15.86 22.57
CA THR A 511 -0.42 -14.91 21.85
C THR A 511 -1.55 -15.64 21.12
N GLY A 512 -2.64 -14.94 20.80
CA GLY A 512 -3.67 -15.51 19.92
C GLY A 512 -4.43 -16.74 20.43
N LEU A 513 -4.79 -16.82 21.72
CA LEU A 513 -5.61 -17.92 22.25
C LEU A 513 -7.02 -17.91 21.63
N TYR A 514 -7.35 -18.99 20.91
CA TYR A 514 -8.68 -19.30 20.39
C TYR A 514 -9.27 -20.50 21.13
N TYR A 515 -10.57 -20.45 21.38
CA TYR A 515 -11.33 -21.60 21.84
C TYR A 515 -12.78 -21.54 21.33
N HIS A 516 -13.31 -22.72 21.01
CA HIS A 516 -14.71 -22.93 20.65
C HIS A 516 -15.59 -22.95 21.91
N GLN A 517 -16.90 -22.68 21.79
CA GLN A 517 -17.79 -22.67 22.96
C GLN A 517 -17.81 -24.03 23.69
N LYS A 518 -17.83 -25.12 22.91
CA LYS A 518 -17.71 -26.50 23.43
C LYS A 518 -16.38 -26.76 24.16
N GLY A 519 -15.27 -26.21 23.66
CA GLY A 519 -13.94 -26.35 24.26
C GLY A 519 -13.74 -25.54 25.54
N ARG A 520 -14.54 -24.48 25.76
CA ARG A 520 -14.36 -23.53 26.87
C ARG A 520 -14.26 -24.18 28.26
N LYS A 521 -15.05 -25.23 28.53
CA LYS A 521 -15.05 -25.92 29.83
C LYS A 521 -13.74 -26.68 30.10
N ARG A 522 -13.03 -27.07 29.05
CA ARG A 522 -11.76 -27.82 29.09
C ARG A 522 -10.56 -26.93 28.76
N LEU A 523 -10.72 -25.61 28.74
CA LEU A 523 -9.64 -24.70 28.32
C LEU A 523 -8.44 -24.74 29.26
N SER A 524 -8.66 -24.91 30.57
CA SER A 524 -7.56 -25.12 31.52
C SER A 524 -6.77 -26.40 31.24
N VAL A 525 -7.47 -27.50 30.92
CA VAL A 525 -6.85 -28.77 30.54
C VAL A 525 -6.09 -28.66 29.21
N PHE A 526 -6.61 -27.87 28.26
CA PHE A 526 -5.90 -27.54 27.03
C PHE A 526 -4.60 -26.80 27.32
N LEU A 527 -4.61 -25.76 28.17
CA LEU A 527 -3.39 -25.06 28.56
C LEU A 527 -2.40 -25.96 29.28
N GLN A 528 -2.86 -26.85 30.17
CA GLN A 528 -2.03 -27.87 30.80
C GLN A 528 -1.36 -28.79 29.77
N SER A 529 -2.10 -29.18 28.74
CA SER A 529 -1.57 -30.02 27.65
C SER A 529 -0.51 -29.29 26.85
N VAL A 530 -0.73 -28.00 26.53
CA VAL A 530 0.26 -27.16 25.85
C VAL A 530 1.52 -26.99 26.70
N ALA A 531 1.35 -26.76 28.00
CA ALA A 531 2.47 -26.67 28.93
C ALA A 531 3.25 -27.98 29.05
N ALA A 532 2.58 -29.13 29.09
CA ALA A 532 3.22 -30.44 29.15
C ALA A 532 4.04 -30.72 27.87
N GLU A 533 3.51 -30.39 26.70
CA GLU A 533 4.22 -30.53 25.42
C GLU A 533 5.46 -29.62 25.36
N LEU A 534 5.33 -28.37 25.79
CA LEU A 534 6.47 -27.45 25.88
C LEU A 534 7.55 -27.94 26.83
N ALA A 535 7.14 -28.56 27.93
CA ALA A 535 8.06 -29.11 28.91
C ALA A 535 8.84 -30.32 28.38
N ALA A 536 8.23 -31.10 27.48
CA ALA A 536 8.93 -32.20 26.80
C ALA A 536 10.01 -31.70 25.82
N ASP A 537 9.81 -30.52 25.23
CA ASP A 537 10.71 -29.89 24.26
C ASP A 537 11.87 -29.09 24.90
N THR A 538 11.94 -29.02 26.24
CA THR A 538 12.86 -28.12 26.95
C THR A 538 13.55 -28.79 28.12
N ILE A 539 14.77 -28.35 28.42
CA ILE A 539 15.57 -28.88 29.55
C ILE A 539 15.26 -28.17 30.88
N TYR A 540 14.46 -27.10 30.85
CA TYR A 540 14.18 -26.29 32.03
C TYR A 540 12.99 -26.86 32.82
N GLU A 541 13.18 -27.04 34.12
CA GLU A 541 12.11 -27.45 35.03
C GLU A 541 11.01 -26.38 35.19
N THR A 542 11.36 -25.13 34.91
CA THR A 542 10.47 -23.97 35.03
C THR A 542 10.51 -23.12 33.76
N PHE A 543 9.34 -22.73 33.27
CA PHE A 543 9.20 -21.76 32.18
C PHE A 543 8.10 -20.74 32.46
N TYR A 544 8.21 -19.60 31.78
CA TYR A 544 7.38 -18.42 32.00
C TYR A 544 6.51 -18.18 30.77
N ILE A 545 5.20 -18.18 30.94
CA ILE A 545 4.24 -17.83 29.90
C ILE A 545 3.83 -16.37 30.07
N VAL A 546 4.19 -15.52 29.12
CA VAL A 546 3.72 -14.14 29.04
C VAL A 546 2.51 -14.09 28.12
N ASN A 547 1.37 -13.58 28.62
CA ASN A 547 0.13 -13.58 27.87
C ASN A 547 -0.69 -12.29 28.08
N ASN A 548 -1.42 -11.91 27.04
CA ASN A 548 -2.28 -10.71 27.00
C ASN A 548 -3.78 -11.05 27.11
N SER A 549 -4.14 -12.24 27.62
CA SER A 549 -5.53 -12.67 27.84
C SER A 549 -6.00 -12.28 29.23
N ASN A 550 -7.19 -11.69 29.30
CA ASN A 550 -7.79 -11.17 30.53
C ASN A 550 -8.37 -12.28 31.42
N ASP A 551 -8.46 -13.53 30.94
CA ASP A 551 -9.10 -14.63 31.68
C ASP A 551 -8.12 -15.33 32.64
N GLN A 552 -7.69 -14.60 33.68
CA GLN A 552 -6.73 -15.07 34.69
C GLN A 552 -7.17 -16.38 35.34
N ARG A 553 -8.48 -16.52 35.58
CA ARG A 553 -9.08 -17.72 36.18
C ARG A 553 -8.79 -18.98 35.39
N ILE A 554 -8.60 -18.89 34.08
CA ILE A 554 -8.32 -20.07 33.25
C ILE A 554 -6.86 -20.52 33.41
N PHE A 555 -5.92 -19.59 33.57
CA PHE A 555 -4.52 -19.89 33.84
C PHE A 555 -4.33 -20.44 35.25
N GLU A 556 -5.00 -19.84 36.25
CA GLU A 556 -5.03 -20.36 37.62
C GLU A 556 -5.63 -21.77 37.68
N LYS A 557 -6.74 -22.01 36.98
CA LYS A 557 -7.34 -23.35 36.86
C LYS A 557 -6.47 -24.34 36.10
N ALA A 558 -5.56 -23.87 35.26
CA ALA A 558 -4.56 -24.70 34.62
C ALA A 558 -3.40 -25.06 35.58
N GLY A 559 -3.41 -24.52 36.80
CA GLY A 559 -2.34 -24.72 37.78
C GLY A 559 -1.16 -23.76 37.59
N PHE A 560 -1.33 -22.69 36.79
CA PHE A 560 -0.26 -21.74 36.54
C PHE A 560 -0.27 -20.66 37.61
N ASN A 561 0.90 -20.36 38.16
CA ASN A 561 1.03 -19.37 39.22
C ASN A 561 1.29 -18.01 38.59
N SER A 562 0.45 -17.03 38.89
CA SER A 562 0.73 -15.66 38.46
C SER A 562 1.95 -15.15 39.22
N VAL A 563 2.84 -14.48 38.51
CA VAL A 563 3.92 -13.73 39.12
C VAL A 563 3.64 -12.28 38.85
N GLU A 564 3.75 -11.44 39.87
CA GLU A 564 3.92 -10.02 39.61
C GLU A 564 5.16 -9.90 38.73
N THR A 565 4.97 -9.53 37.47
CA THR A 565 6.07 -9.16 36.59
C THR A 565 6.97 -8.26 37.42
N PRO A 566 8.23 -8.64 37.72
CA PRO A 566 9.12 -7.77 38.48
C PRO A 566 9.04 -6.41 37.82
N GLU A 567 8.69 -5.35 38.56
CA GLU A 567 8.39 -4.03 38.00
C GLU A 567 9.44 -3.69 36.95
N LEU A 568 9.04 -3.83 35.69
CA LEU A 568 9.90 -3.60 34.55
C LEU A 568 10.04 -2.09 34.48
N TYR A 569 11.10 -1.57 35.07
CA TYR A 569 11.64 -0.29 34.68
C TYR A 569 12.01 -0.42 33.20
N PHE A 570 11.14 0.08 32.33
CA PHE A 570 11.55 0.51 31.01
C PHE A 570 12.56 1.63 31.22
N GLU A 571 13.84 1.29 31.37
CA GLU A 571 14.91 2.23 31.07
C GLU A 571 14.85 2.47 29.56
N ASP A 572 14.04 3.45 29.17
CA ASP A 572 14.34 4.23 27.98
C ASP A 572 15.82 4.60 28.03
N LEU A 573 16.49 4.45 26.88
CA LEU A 573 17.83 4.96 26.60
C LEU A 573 17.96 6.44 26.99
N GLN A 574 18.20 6.72 28.28
CA GLN A 574 18.71 7.99 28.75
C GLN A 574 20.22 7.89 28.77
N ALA A 575 20.83 8.82 28.05
CA ALA A 575 22.26 9.04 28.06
C ALA A 575 22.78 9.12 29.49
N THR A 576 23.95 8.51 29.69
CA THR A 576 24.78 8.59 30.89
C THR A 576 24.94 10.03 31.40
N GLU A 577 24.20 10.41 32.44
CA GLU A 577 24.59 11.48 33.36
C GLU A 577 25.03 10.88 34.69
N LYS A 578 26.31 10.50 34.77
CA LYS A 578 27.03 10.42 36.04
C LYS A 578 27.70 11.77 36.29
N ALA A 579 26.96 12.70 36.89
CA ALA A 579 27.52 13.79 37.67
C ALA A 579 26.68 13.96 38.94
N LYS A 580 27.22 13.46 40.06
CA LYS A 580 26.65 13.58 41.40
C LYS A 580 26.42 15.06 41.74
N SER A 581 25.17 15.48 41.89
CA SER A 581 24.81 16.49 42.88
C SER A 581 24.12 15.79 44.05
N LYS A 582 24.68 15.99 45.24
CA LYS A 582 24.04 15.64 46.52
C LYS A 582 22.77 16.47 46.64
N THR A 583 21.61 15.81 46.65
CA THR A 583 20.41 16.39 47.24
C THR A 583 19.96 15.44 48.34
N GLU A 584 19.93 15.99 49.55
CA GLU A 584 19.57 15.32 50.79
C GLU A 584 18.15 14.75 50.72
N ALA A 585 17.99 13.59 51.34
CA ALA A 585 16.73 12.90 51.50
C ALA A 585 15.76 13.75 52.33
N ILE A 586 14.71 14.26 51.69
CA ILE A 586 13.50 14.69 52.38
C ILE A 586 12.62 13.45 52.52
N THR A 587 12.62 12.89 53.72
CA THR A 587 11.66 11.89 54.17
C THR A 587 10.25 12.50 54.20
N ASP A 588 9.33 11.91 53.44
CA ASP A 588 7.91 12.21 53.46
C ASP A 588 7.30 11.91 54.84
N ASN A 589 7.11 12.96 55.62
CA ASN A 589 6.19 12.99 56.74
C ASN A 589 4.83 13.47 56.19
N LYS A 590 3.86 12.55 56.07
CA LYS A 590 2.46 12.91 55.78
C LYS A 590 1.85 13.62 57.00
N GLY A 591 2.08 14.92 57.11
CA GLY A 591 1.35 15.83 57.99
C GLY A 591 -0.02 16.22 57.39
N PRO A 592 -1.00 16.61 58.22
CA PRO A 592 -2.34 16.96 57.76
C PRO A 592 -2.34 18.35 57.11
N GLY A 593 -2.65 18.38 55.81
CA GLY A 593 -3.29 19.52 55.15
C GLY A 593 -2.60 20.88 55.25
N GLU A 594 -1.38 21.03 54.74
CA GLU A 594 -0.92 22.34 54.30
C GLU A 594 -1.72 22.72 53.04
N GLY A 595 -2.67 23.62 53.20
CA GLY A 595 -3.40 24.22 52.08
C GLY A 595 -2.40 24.85 51.12
N LYS A 596 -2.20 24.24 49.95
CA LYS A 596 -1.45 24.83 48.84
C LYS A 596 -2.03 26.22 48.57
N THR A 597 -1.36 27.26 49.05
CA THR A 597 -1.70 28.64 48.78
C THR A 597 -1.54 28.84 47.28
N ASP A 598 -2.68 28.90 46.59
CA ASP A 598 -2.79 29.12 45.16
C ASP A 598 -1.92 30.36 44.81
N PRO A 599 -0.89 30.25 43.95
CA PRO A 599 0.04 31.34 43.75
C PRO A 599 -0.70 32.60 43.30
N GLU A 600 -0.61 33.63 44.15
CA GLU A 600 -1.26 34.92 43.96
C GLU A 600 -0.51 35.72 42.90
N TYR A 601 -0.89 35.53 41.64
CA TYR A 601 -0.53 36.41 40.52
C TYR A 601 -1.77 36.76 39.71
N THR A 602 -1.78 37.97 39.15
CA THR A 602 -2.86 38.48 38.30
C THR A 602 -2.62 38.07 36.85
N ILE A 603 -3.65 37.58 36.17
CA ILE A 603 -3.62 37.33 34.73
C ILE A 603 -4.13 38.57 34.01
N GLU A 604 -3.32 39.10 33.10
CA GLU A 604 -3.67 40.22 32.23
C GLU A 604 -3.64 39.76 30.78
N ILE A 605 -4.66 40.10 30.00
CA ILE A 605 -4.72 39.83 28.56
C ILE A 605 -4.61 41.15 27.81
N VAL A 606 -3.47 41.34 27.15
CA VAL A 606 -3.18 42.49 26.29
C VAL A 606 -3.52 42.12 24.85
N THR A 607 -4.14 43.02 24.09
CA THR A 607 -4.57 42.75 22.70
C THR A 607 -4.25 43.89 21.76
N GLY A 608 -4.08 43.59 20.46
CA GLY A 608 -3.94 44.61 19.42
C GLY A 608 -2.66 45.45 19.55
N SER A 609 -2.77 46.76 19.36
CA SER A 609 -1.63 47.69 19.39
C SER A 609 -0.95 47.77 20.77
N ALA A 610 -1.70 47.56 21.85
CA ALA A 610 -1.13 47.51 23.19
C ALA A 610 -0.11 46.37 23.34
N VAL A 611 -0.28 45.25 22.61
CA VAL A 611 0.74 44.19 22.56
C VAL A 611 2.00 44.70 21.88
N THR A 612 1.87 45.41 20.76
CA THR A 612 3.04 45.93 20.04
C THR A 612 3.79 47.00 20.83
N GLU A 613 3.08 47.86 21.55
CA GLU A 613 3.68 48.86 22.45
C GLU A 613 4.43 48.19 23.60
N LEU A 614 3.80 47.20 24.26
CA LEU A 614 4.42 46.43 25.32
C LEU A 614 5.67 45.66 24.85
N LEU A 615 5.66 45.16 23.61
CA LEU A 615 6.82 44.48 23.02
C LEU A 615 7.99 45.41 22.71
N GLN A 616 7.80 46.74 22.74
CA GLN A 616 8.91 47.71 22.63
C GLN A 616 9.53 48.07 23.98
N ASP A 617 8.91 47.70 25.10
CA ASP A 617 9.43 47.99 26.44
C ASP A 617 10.67 47.11 26.75
N PRO A 618 11.87 47.69 26.90
CA PRO A 618 13.09 46.94 27.18
C PRO A 618 13.04 46.18 28.52
N ALA A 619 12.34 46.72 29.54
CA ALA A 619 12.22 46.06 30.83
C ALA A 619 11.36 44.79 30.73
N PHE A 620 10.29 44.87 29.94
CA PHE A 620 9.44 43.72 29.65
C PHE A 620 10.18 42.67 28.80
N GLN A 621 10.91 43.07 27.76
CA GLN A 621 11.73 42.17 26.95
C GLN A 621 12.74 41.40 27.81
N LYS A 622 13.47 42.12 28.68
CA LYS A 622 14.44 41.50 29.60
C LYS A 622 13.77 40.50 30.55
N SER A 623 12.59 40.83 31.08
CA SER A 623 11.82 39.94 31.95
C SER A 623 11.30 38.71 31.20
N TRP A 624 10.91 38.87 29.94
CA TRP A 624 10.52 37.76 29.07
C TRP A 624 11.71 36.84 28.82
N ASP A 625 12.87 37.37 28.43
CA ASP A 625 14.07 36.57 28.16
C ASP A 625 14.51 35.76 29.39
N GLN A 626 14.49 36.38 30.57
CA GLN A 626 14.76 35.66 31.82
C GLN A 626 13.77 34.51 32.05
N LEU A 627 12.48 34.74 31.81
CA LEU A 627 11.47 33.69 31.95
C LEU A 627 11.65 32.58 30.90
N PHE A 628 11.97 32.97 29.66
CA PHE A 628 12.22 32.08 28.54
C PHE A 628 13.40 31.14 28.80
N ASP A 629 14.51 31.69 29.32
CA ASP A 629 15.70 30.91 29.65
C ASP A 629 15.48 29.99 30.85
N SER A 630 14.60 30.37 31.79
CA SER A 630 14.24 29.54 32.95
C SER A 630 13.23 28.42 32.66
N CYS A 631 12.57 28.46 31.49
CA CYS A 631 11.49 27.55 31.16
C CYS A 631 12.02 26.32 30.38
N PRO A 632 11.96 25.09 30.94
CA PRO A 632 12.67 23.94 30.37
C PRO A 632 12.05 23.41 29.07
N TRP A 633 10.76 23.67 28.83
CA TRP A 633 10.06 23.28 27.60
C TRP A 633 9.97 24.42 26.58
N ALA A 634 10.67 25.54 26.81
CA ALA A 634 10.69 26.66 25.88
C ALA A 634 11.38 26.28 24.56
N THR A 635 10.79 26.69 23.44
CA THR A 635 11.41 26.57 22.12
C THR A 635 11.59 27.95 21.50
N VAL A 636 12.37 28.07 20.44
CA VAL A 636 12.64 29.37 19.78
C VAL A 636 11.38 30.17 19.44
N TYR A 637 10.25 29.50 19.19
CA TYR A 637 8.98 30.13 18.82
C TYR A 637 8.31 30.93 19.94
N GLN A 638 8.72 30.74 21.20
CA GLN A 638 8.20 31.50 22.34
C GLN A 638 9.10 32.66 22.76
N GLY A 639 10.28 32.81 22.13
CA GLY A 639 11.19 33.91 22.41
C GLY A 639 10.61 35.25 21.94
N HIS A 640 10.86 36.33 22.69
CA HIS A 640 10.26 37.63 22.36
C HIS A 640 10.63 38.09 20.94
N ARG A 641 11.86 37.83 20.48
CA ARG A 641 12.33 38.20 19.13
C ARG A 641 11.51 37.53 18.03
N PHE A 642 11.24 36.23 18.14
CA PHE A 642 10.42 35.50 17.17
C PHE A 642 8.98 36.04 17.18
N VAL A 643 8.39 36.19 18.36
CA VAL A 643 7.00 36.64 18.52
C VAL A 643 6.82 38.07 18.01
N THR A 644 7.74 38.98 18.32
CA THR A 644 7.73 40.37 17.84
C THR A 644 7.86 40.43 16.32
N ALA A 645 8.80 39.67 15.73
CA ALA A 645 8.93 39.59 14.28
C ALA A 645 7.63 39.10 13.62
N TRP A 646 6.99 38.09 14.20
CA TRP A 646 5.74 37.53 13.68
C TRP A 646 4.58 38.51 13.80
N TYR A 647 4.36 39.13 14.97
CA TYR A 647 3.28 40.11 15.11
C TYR A 647 3.51 41.32 14.21
N ASN A 648 4.73 41.81 14.05
CA ASN A 648 5.01 42.93 13.15
C ASN A 648 4.66 42.60 11.69
N ALA A 649 4.97 41.38 11.24
CA ALA A 649 4.62 40.94 9.89
C ALA A 649 3.11 40.68 9.70
N TYR A 650 2.43 40.14 10.73
CA TYR A 650 1.07 39.61 10.59
C TYR A 650 -0.04 40.42 11.29
N ARG A 651 0.27 41.53 11.98
CA ARG A 651 -0.72 42.34 12.73
C ARG A 651 -1.89 42.87 11.89
N ASP A 652 -1.73 42.96 10.58
CA ASP A 652 -2.81 43.38 9.66
C ASP A 652 -3.77 42.24 9.29
N HIS A 653 -3.34 40.99 9.46
CA HIS A 653 -4.13 39.79 9.16
C HIS A 653 -4.70 39.12 10.41
N HIS A 654 -4.04 39.31 11.55
CA HIS A 654 -4.36 38.62 12.79
C HIS A 654 -4.30 39.59 13.97
N LEU A 655 -5.15 39.39 14.98
CA LEU A 655 -5.11 40.19 16.19
C LEU A 655 -4.06 39.61 17.16
N PRO A 656 -2.99 40.35 17.50
CA PRO A 656 -2.04 39.94 18.53
C PRO A 656 -2.73 39.85 19.89
N ILE A 657 -2.44 38.78 20.64
CA ILE A 657 -2.96 38.57 21.99
C ILE A 657 -1.80 38.08 22.86
N LEU A 658 -1.58 38.75 23.99
CA LEU A 658 -0.56 38.35 24.94
C LEU A 658 -1.18 38.16 26.31
N VAL A 659 -1.11 36.95 26.85
CA VAL A 659 -1.54 36.67 28.22
C VAL A 659 -0.30 36.69 29.09
N LYS A 660 -0.24 37.56 30.10
CA LYS A 660 0.87 37.63 31.06
C LYS A 660 0.37 37.46 32.49
N ALA A 661 1.19 36.81 33.32
CA ALA A 661 1.01 36.72 34.75
C ALA A 661 2.04 37.58 35.47
N VAL A 662 1.61 38.47 36.34
CA VAL A 662 2.51 39.37 37.10
C VAL A 662 2.32 39.16 38.60
N LYS A 663 3.43 39.07 39.33
CA LYS A 663 3.46 39.04 40.81
C LYS A 663 4.51 40.00 41.31
N LYS A 664 4.10 41.04 42.07
CA LYS A 664 5.00 42.08 42.59
C LYS A 664 5.90 42.65 41.47
N ASP A 665 5.27 43.05 40.36
CA ASP A 665 5.91 43.59 39.15
C ASP A 665 6.90 42.67 38.42
N LYS A 666 6.98 41.39 38.82
CA LYS A 666 7.78 40.38 38.13
C LYS A 666 6.90 39.52 37.22
N LEU A 667 7.34 39.33 35.98
CA LEU A 667 6.71 38.42 35.03
C LEU A 667 6.89 36.96 35.52
N LYS A 668 5.79 36.24 35.69
CA LYS A 668 5.75 34.84 36.18
C LYS A 668 5.28 33.83 35.15
N GLY A 669 4.54 34.30 34.15
CA GLY A 669 4.03 33.46 33.09
C GLY A 669 3.66 34.28 31.87
N ILE A 670 3.80 33.68 30.70
CA ILE A 670 3.41 34.32 29.44
C ILE A 670 2.92 33.29 28.43
N LEU A 671 1.87 33.64 27.69
CA LEU A 671 1.30 32.83 26.61
C LEU A 671 1.03 33.73 25.40
N PRO A 672 1.94 33.72 24.40
CA PRO A 672 1.79 34.46 23.16
C PRO A 672 0.75 33.79 22.25
N MET A 673 -0.30 34.54 21.90
CA MET A 673 -1.45 34.04 21.17
C MET A 673 -1.82 34.95 20.01
N THR A 674 -2.72 34.48 19.16
CA THR A 674 -3.32 35.28 18.11
C THR A 674 -4.73 34.81 17.82
N LEU A 675 -5.60 35.74 17.44
CA LEU A 675 -6.93 35.44 16.95
C LEU A 675 -6.94 35.52 15.42
N LEU A 676 -7.20 34.38 14.78
CA LEU A 676 -7.23 34.25 13.32
C LEU A 676 -8.56 34.79 12.74
N ASN A 677 -8.51 35.23 11.48
CA ASN A 677 -9.66 35.66 10.66
C ASN A 677 -10.44 36.87 11.20
N VAL A 678 -9.78 37.79 11.90
CA VAL A 678 -10.41 39.05 12.32
C VAL A 678 -10.27 40.05 11.18
N THR A 679 -11.37 40.37 10.48
CA THR A 679 -11.37 41.55 9.61
C THR A 679 -11.38 42.79 10.50
N ARG A 680 -10.66 43.86 10.13
CA ARG A 680 -10.57 45.10 10.95
C ARG A 680 -11.94 45.66 11.37
N LYS A 681 -13.00 45.37 10.61
CA LYS A 681 -14.37 45.84 10.87
C LYS A 681 -15.14 45.02 11.90
N ASP A 682 -14.69 43.81 12.26
CA ASP A 682 -15.52 42.85 13.00
C ASP A 682 -14.74 42.14 14.11
N ARG A 683 -14.35 42.89 15.14
CA ARG A 683 -13.61 42.37 16.32
C ARG A 683 -14.39 41.30 17.10
N HIS A 684 -15.69 41.15 16.83
CA HIS A 684 -16.57 40.15 17.44
C HIS A 684 -17.05 39.08 16.45
N ALA A 685 -16.42 38.93 15.28
CA ALA A 685 -16.81 37.96 14.26
C ALA A 685 -16.99 36.56 14.88
N LYS A 686 -18.24 36.06 14.84
CA LYS A 686 -18.57 34.71 15.32
C LYS A 686 -17.83 33.67 14.49
N GLY A 687 -16.78 33.06 15.04
CA GLY A 687 -16.11 31.90 14.44
C GLY A 687 -14.59 31.99 14.27
N GLY A 688 -13.90 32.95 14.90
CA GLY A 688 -12.43 32.96 14.96
C GLY A 688 -11.85 31.76 15.70
N LYS A 689 -10.53 31.59 15.61
CA LYS A 689 -9.77 30.55 16.33
C LYS A 689 -8.59 31.20 17.05
N LEU A 690 -8.44 30.92 18.34
CA LEU A 690 -7.26 31.31 19.11
C LEU A 690 -6.16 30.25 18.89
N THR A 691 -4.96 30.70 18.54
CA THR A 691 -3.81 29.83 18.34
C THR A 691 -2.56 30.48 18.91
N GLY A 692 -1.50 29.70 19.18
CA GLY A 692 -0.21 30.27 19.58
C GLY A 692 0.32 31.26 18.54
N ALA A 693 1.05 32.29 18.98
CA ALA A 693 1.74 33.21 18.07
C ALA A 693 2.65 32.43 17.10
N GLY A 694 2.71 32.86 15.85
CA GLY A 694 3.40 32.13 14.78
C GLY A 694 2.49 31.25 13.91
N TYR A 695 1.33 30.82 14.41
CA TYR A 695 0.40 29.93 13.69
C TYR A 695 1.10 28.74 13.00
N TYR A 696 1.12 28.65 11.67
CA TYR A 696 1.83 27.57 10.96
C TYR A 696 3.34 27.81 10.83
N GLU A 697 3.83 29.01 11.12
CA GLU A 697 5.26 29.35 11.13
C GLU A 697 5.93 29.02 12.47
N ALA A 698 5.14 28.80 13.54
CA ALA A 698 5.60 28.24 14.80
C ALA A 698 5.14 26.78 14.92
N GLU A 699 6.08 25.86 14.76
CA GLU A 699 5.78 24.42 14.88
C GLU A 699 5.39 24.09 16.32
N TYR A 700 6.16 24.57 17.30
CA TYR A 700 5.83 24.42 18.72
C TYR A 700 5.15 25.65 19.31
N GLN A 701 4.04 25.43 20.01
CA GLN A 701 3.21 26.46 20.60
C GLN A 701 2.97 26.10 22.06
N VAL A 702 3.58 26.84 22.97
CA VAL A 702 3.52 26.58 24.41
C VAL A 702 3.57 27.88 25.21
N TRP A 703 3.23 27.82 26.49
CA TRP A 703 3.40 28.91 27.44
C TRP A 703 4.77 28.86 28.11
N LEU A 704 5.26 29.99 28.62
CA LEU A 704 6.45 30.04 29.46
C LEU A 704 6.06 30.32 30.89
N THR A 705 6.66 29.60 31.83
CA THR A 705 6.55 29.86 33.26
C THR A 705 7.65 29.08 33.99
N ALA A 706 7.85 29.33 35.29
CA ALA A 706 8.67 28.46 36.10
C ALA A 706 8.02 27.06 36.20
N PRO A 707 8.79 25.96 36.29
CA PRO A 707 8.24 24.60 36.34
C PRO A 707 7.13 24.41 37.38
N SER A 708 7.28 25.02 38.57
CA SER A 708 6.30 24.95 39.67
C SER A 708 4.96 25.62 39.36
N ASP A 709 4.95 26.63 38.49
CA ASP A 709 3.78 27.45 38.17
C ASP A 709 3.07 26.97 36.87
N GLY A 710 3.67 25.99 36.18
CA GLY A 710 3.23 25.38 34.92
C GLY A 710 1.72 25.21 34.76
N ASN A 711 1.14 24.39 35.63
CA ASN A 711 -0.28 24.01 35.60
C ASN A 711 -1.19 25.18 35.98
N VAL A 712 -0.87 25.86 37.07
CA VAL A 712 -1.72 26.92 37.61
C VAL A 712 -1.81 28.08 36.62
N PHE A 713 -0.69 28.43 35.97
CA PHE A 713 -0.66 29.51 34.99
C PHE A 713 -1.55 29.21 33.80
N ILE A 714 -1.39 28.04 33.16
CA ILE A 714 -2.14 27.73 31.94
C ILE A 714 -3.64 27.59 32.21
N GLN A 715 -4.04 27.01 33.35
CA GLN A 715 -5.45 26.92 33.73
C GLN A 715 -6.07 28.31 33.92
N LYS A 716 -5.40 29.22 34.65
CA LYS A 716 -5.87 30.61 34.85
C LYS A 716 -5.89 31.37 33.52
N ALA A 717 -4.85 31.25 32.69
CA ALA A 717 -4.76 31.87 31.37
C ALA A 717 -5.90 31.43 30.44
N LEU A 718 -6.17 30.11 30.35
CA LEU A 718 -7.26 29.58 29.52
C LEU A 718 -8.64 30.01 30.03
N ASN A 719 -8.85 30.12 31.34
CA ASN A 719 -10.09 30.64 31.90
C ASN A 719 -10.35 32.08 31.47
N GLU A 720 -9.37 32.96 31.62
CA GLU A 720 -9.51 34.36 31.21
C GLU A 720 -9.66 34.49 29.68
N LEU A 721 -8.93 33.69 28.89
CA LEU A 721 -9.09 33.65 27.43
C LEU A 721 -10.51 33.22 27.03
N MET A 722 -11.07 32.18 27.65
CA MET A 722 -12.43 31.72 27.34
C MET A 722 -13.51 32.70 27.82
N LYS A 723 -13.23 33.49 28.86
CA LYS A 723 -14.11 34.55 29.36
C LYS A 723 -14.11 35.74 28.40
N GLN A 724 -12.94 36.17 27.93
CA GLN A 724 -12.81 37.32 27.02
C GLN A 724 -13.18 36.98 25.57
N PHE A 725 -12.93 35.74 25.13
CA PHE A 725 -13.21 35.25 23.78
C PHE A 725 -14.16 34.05 23.80
N PRO A 726 -15.41 34.21 24.28
CA PRO A 726 -16.34 33.10 24.38
C PRO A 726 -16.61 32.49 22.99
N GLY A 727 -16.70 31.16 22.95
CA GLY A 727 -16.97 30.40 21.72
C GLY A 727 -15.77 30.20 20.78
N HIS A 728 -14.62 30.81 21.06
CA HIS A 728 -13.41 30.66 20.26
C HIS A 728 -12.59 29.48 20.77
N PRO A 729 -12.38 28.40 19.98
CA PRO A 729 -11.52 27.31 20.40
C PRO A 729 -10.07 27.79 20.49
N VAL A 730 -9.40 27.42 21.57
CA VAL A 730 -7.95 27.58 21.73
C VAL A 730 -7.26 26.34 21.17
N SER A 731 -6.20 26.53 20.39
CA SER A 731 -5.44 25.43 19.79
C SER A 731 -3.96 25.72 19.86
N LEU A 732 -3.23 24.80 20.46
CA LEU A 732 -1.77 24.78 20.45
C LEU A 732 -1.36 23.58 19.61
N ARG A 733 -0.65 23.83 18.52
CA ARG A 733 -0.40 22.82 17.47
C ARG A 733 0.46 21.67 17.95
N PHE A 734 1.70 21.94 18.35
CA PHE A 734 2.57 20.94 18.97
C PHE A 734 3.14 21.52 20.26
N ILE A 735 2.91 20.80 21.34
CA ILE A 735 3.46 21.09 22.65
C ILE A 735 4.68 20.20 22.82
N PRO A 736 5.87 20.77 23.08
CA PRO A 736 7.11 20.00 23.20
C PRO A 736 7.09 19.10 24.44
N PRO A 737 7.92 18.04 24.48
CA PRO A 737 8.03 17.16 25.64
C PRO A 737 8.41 17.94 26.90
N GLY A 738 8.01 17.43 28.07
CA GLY A 738 8.27 18.07 29.36
C GLY A 738 7.32 19.22 29.70
N THR A 739 6.44 19.65 28.79
CA THR A 739 5.39 20.63 29.11
C THR A 739 4.33 20.01 30.02
N PRO A 740 3.93 20.67 31.12
CA PRO A 740 2.99 20.10 32.07
C PRO A 740 1.56 20.04 31.51
N LEU A 741 1.01 18.83 31.40
CA LEU A 741 -0.32 18.54 30.81
C LEU A 741 -1.20 17.64 31.68
N ASN A 742 -0.73 17.27 32.88
CA ASN A 742 -1.48 16.44 33.82
C ASN A 742 -2.80 17.11 34.27
N TRP A 743 -2.83 18.45 34.34
CA TRP A 743 -4.03 19.22 34.61
C TRP A 743 -5.20 18.94 33.66
N VAL A 744 -4.93 18.52 32.42
CA VAL A 744 -5.97 18.14 31.45
C VAL A 744 -6.67 16.85 31.88
N GLN A 745 -5.98 15.95 32.56
CA GLN A 745 -6.52 14.66 33.00
C GLN A 745 -7.13 14.74 34.40
N GLU A 746 -6.44 15.44 35.31
CA GLU A 746 -6.79 15.55 36.73
C GLU A 746 -8.03 16.42 36.95
N ASP A 747 -8.13 17.56 36.28
CA ASP A 747 -9.28 18.46 36.41
C ASP A 747 -10.40 18.07 35.43
N LYS A 748 -11.57 17.72 35.99
CA LYS A 748 -12.75 17.32 35.22
C LYS A 748 -13.16 18.38 34.19
N LYS A 749 -13.11 19.66 34.52
CA LYS A 749 -13.48 20.75 33.59
C LYS A 749 -12.59 20.72 32.36
N TRP A 750 -11.29 20.56 32.54
CA TRP A 750 -10.33 20.56 31.43
C TRP A 750 -10.35 19.25 30.66
N ARG A 751 -10.53 18.11 31.34
CA ARG A 751 -10.71 16.81 30.69
C ARG A 751 -11.89 16.81 29.73
N ASP A 752 -13.00 17.41 30.14
CA ASP A 752 -14.20 17.46 29.30
C ASP A 752 -14.03 18.47 28.16
N ASN A 753 -13.30 19.57 28.37
CA ASN A 753 -13.15 20.66 27.40
C ASN A 753 -11.93 20.55 26.47
N SER A 754 -11.05 19.57 26.68
CA SER A 754 -9.79 19.48 25.93
C SER A 754 -9.71 18.22 25.08
N ILE A 755 -8.96 18.32 23.99
CA ILE A 755 -8.55 17.20 23.15
C ILE A 755 -7.05 17.27 23.02
N VAL A 756 -6.39 16.24 23.53
CA VAL A 756 -4.95 16.04 23.41
C VAL A 756 -4.70 14.97 22.36
N GLN A 757 -3.79 15.20 21.43
CA GLN A 757 -3.41 14.22 20.40
C GLN A 757 -1.89 14.14 20.28
N SER A 758 -1.32 12.97 20.54
CA SER A 758 0.12 12.72 20.37
C SER A 758 0.51 12.55 18.91
N TYR A 759 1.72 12.99 18.60
CA TYR A 759 2.40 12.82 17.32
C TYR A 759 3.85 12.43 17.61
N SER A 760 4.37 11.45 16.86
CA SER A 760 5.82 11.16 16.87
C SER A 760 6.56 12.33 16.23
N ARG A 761 7.62 12.77 16.91
CA ARG A 761 8.56 13.78 16.45
C ARG A 761 9.90 13.09 16.16
N PRO A 762 10.27 12.96 14.87
CA PRO A 762 11.57 12.44 14.49
C PRO A 762 12.68 13.48 14.77
N LEU A 763 13.74 13.04 15.44
CA LEU A 763 14.92 13.83 15.79
C LEU A 763 16.19 13.19 15.23
N ILE A 764 17.14 14.01 14.80
CA ILE A 764 18.53 13.59 14.61
C ILE A 764 19.33 14.15 15.77
N HIS A 765 19.74 13.27 16.68
CA HIS A 765 20.70 13.54 17.73
C HIS A 765 22.13 13.22 17.24
N TYR A 766 23.04 14.18 17.39
CA TYR A 766 24.44 14.09 17.02
C TYR A 766 25.28 13.80 18.27
N ASN A 767 25.57 12.53 18.57
CA ASN A 767 26.41 12.16 19.71
C ASN A 767 27.90 12.32 19.37
N THR A 768 28.28 11.98 18.14
CA THR A 768 29.65 12.07 17.64
C THR A 768 29.69 12.47 16.16
N PRO A 769 30.79 13.07 15.67
CA PRO A 769 30.97 13.33 14.24
C PRO A 769 30.88 12.09 13.34
N ALA A 770 31.08 10.89 13.90
CA ALA A 770 30.99 9.61 13.18
C ALA A 770 29.56 9.16 12.86
N ASP A 771 28.54 9.80 13.43
CA ASP A 771 27.13 9.40 13.28
C ASP A 771 26.59 9.66 11.87
N VAL A 772 27.24 10.53 11.08
CA VAL A 772 26.84 10.83 9.71
C VAL A 772 27.41 9.79 8.74
N LYS A 773 26.83 8.58 8.73
CA LYS A 773 27.20 7.53 7.77
C LYS A 773 26.78 7.90 6.35
N VAL A 774 27.73 8.38 5.56
CA VAL A 774 27.52 8.66 4.14
C VAL A 774 27.62 7.36 3.33
N GLY A 775 26.49 6.78 2.96
CA GLY A 775 26.46 5.59 2.11
C GLY A 775 26.98 5.85 0.68
N LYS A 776 27.53 4.83 0.01
CA LYS A 776 27.97 4.87 -1.41
C LYS A 776 26.94 5.48 -2.36
N HIS A 777 25.66 5.30 -2.05
CA HIS A 777 24.54 5.86 -2.82
C HIS A 777 24.52 7.40 -2.84
N PHE A 778 24.90 8.06 -1.74
CA PHE A 778 25.03 9.52 -1.69
C PHE A 778 26.14 10.00 -2.65
N ASN A 779 27.33 9.39 -2.57
CA ASN A 779 28.46 9.77 -3.42
C ASN A 779 28.12 9.62 -4.91
N ASN A 780 27.43 8.54 -5.27
CA ASN A 780 26.98 8.33 -6.65
C ASN A 780 26.03 9.44 -7.14
N LYS A 781 25.11 9.92 -6.29
CA LYS A 781 24.18 11.00 -6.64
C LYS A 781 24.88 12.36 -6.69
N LEU A 782 25.76 12.65 -5.72
CA LEU A 782 26.55 13.88 -5.72
C LEU A 782 27.44 13.97 -6.96
N ASN A 783 28.09 12.87 -7.35
CA ASN A 783 28.92 12.80 -8.55
C ASN A 783 28.12 13.04 -9.83
N LYS A 784 26.82 12.69 -9.88
CA LYS A 784 25.97 13.04 -11.03
C LYS A 784 25.74 14.54 -11.15
N PHE A 785 25.56 15.25 -10.03
CA PHE A 785 25.46 16.71 -10.05
C PHE A 785 26.78 17.36 -10.47
N LYS A 786 27.92 16.86 -9.99
CA LYS A 786 29.25 17.32 -10.43
C LYS A 786 29.48 17.16 -11.93
N LYS A 787 28.87 16.15 -12.55
CA LYS A 787 28.88 15.99 -14.02
C LYS A 787 27.98 16.97 -14.76
N THR A 788 27.00 17.55 -14.08
CA THR A 788 26.03 18.49 -14.68
C THR A 788 26.53 19.94 -14.60
N GLY A 789 27.46 20.24 -13.69
CA GLY A 789 27.97 21.58 -13.50
C GLY A 789 28.77 21.72 -12.20
N ASP A 790 29.18 22.95 -11.91
CA ASP A 790 29.84 23.27 -10.64
C ASP A 790 28.85 23.15 -9.49
N VAL A 791 29.24 22.47 -8.43
CA VAL A 791 28.38 22.11 -7.30
C VAL A 791 28.87 22.82 -6.06
N CYS A 792 28.02 23.67 -5.48
CA CYS A 792 28.30 24.38 -4.24
C CYS A 792 27.26 24.04 -3.17
N PHE A 793 27.72 23.86 -1.92
CA PHE A 793 26.86 23.78 -0.74
C PHE A 793 27.36 24.79 0.27
N GLU A 794 26.52 25.74 0.66
CA GLU A 794 26.92 26.85 1.52
C GLU A 794 25.82 27.27 2.48
N LYS A 795 26.25 27.85 3.61
CA LYS A 795 25.38 28.58 4.55
C LYS A 795 25.37 30.05 4.16
N ILE A 796 24.19 30.63 4.02
CA ILE A 796 24.04 32.06 3.76
C ILE A 796 24.33 32.82 5.06
N LYS A 797 25.27 33.76 5.00
CA LYS A 797 25.74 34.53 6.16
C LYS A 797 25.40 36.02 6.08
N ASP A 798 25.24 36.57 4.88
CA ASP A 798 24.89 37.97 4.66
C ASP A 798 23.45 38.15 4.18
N ARG A 799 22.90 39.33 4.49
CA ARG A 799 21.50 39.66 4.27
C ARG A 799 21.14 39.82 2.78
N GLU A 800 22.05 40.36 1.97
CA GLU A 800 21.82 40.60 0.54
C GLU A 800 21.70 39.29 -0.23
N THR A 801 22.60 38.33 0.06
CA THR A 801 22.53 36.97 -0.45
C THR A 801 21.28 36.25 0.05
N PHE A 802 20.84 36.48 1.30
CA PHE A 802 19.58 35.91 1.79
C PHE A 802 18.37 36.45 1.04
N ILE A 803 18.26 37.77 0.83
CA ILE A 803 17.15 38.39 0.09
C ILE A 803 17.05 37.83 -1.32
N SER A 804 18.15 37.82 -2.06
CA SER A 804 18.18 37.33 -3.45
C SER A 804 17.87 35.83 -3.53
N SER A 805 18.42 35.03 -2.61
CA SER A 805 18.15 33.59 -2.56
C SER A 805 16.72 33.28 -2.12
N LEU A 806 16.12 34.09 -1.24
CA LEU A 806 14.77 33.89 -0.72
C LEU A 806 13.72 33.95 -1.84
N ASP A 807 13.88 34.79 -2.85
CA ASP A 807 12.96 34.87 -3.99
C ASP A 807 12.99 33.61 -4.86
N GLU A 808 14.18 33.04 -5.08
CA GLU A 808 14.32 31.76 -5.77
C GLU A 808 13.75 30.61 -4.91
N MET A 809 14.04 30.58 -3.61
CA MET A 809 13.49 29.61 -2.67
C MET A 809 11.96 29.66 -2.57
N ALA A 810 11.39 30.86 -2.58
CA ALA A 810 9.95 31.10 -2.56
C ALA A 810 9.29 30.51 -3.80
N THR A 811 9.87 30.74 -4.97
CA THR A 811 9.40 30.16 -6.25
C THR A 811 9.45 28.62 -6.21
N LEU A 812 10.56 28.04 -5.73
CA LEU A 812 10.72 26.59 -5.61
C LEU A 812 9.69 25.99 -4.65
N LEU A 813 9.44 26.66 -3.52
CA LEU A 813 8.49 26.21 -2.53
C LEU A 813 7.05 26.31 -3.04
N ASP A 814 6.65 27.45 -3.60
CA ASP A 814 5.30 27.68 -4.13
C ASP A 814 4.99 26.70 -5.24
N PHE A 815 5.94 26.44 -6.16
CA PHE A 815 5.74 25.44 -7.21
C PHE A 815 5.50 24.05 -6.63
N ARG A 816 6.33 23.63 -5.68
CA ARG A 816 6.23 22.32 -5.04
C ARG A 816 4.94 22.17 -4.23
N GLN A 817 4.60 23.18 -3.43
CA GLN A 817 3.39 23.18 -2.59
C GLN A 817 2.13 23.33 -3.44
N GLY A 818 2.18 24.07 -4.55
CA GLY A 818 1.12 24.20 -5.54
C GLY A 818 0.84 22.87 -6.24
N ALA A 819 1.89 22.14 -6.61
CA ALA A 819 1.76 20.81 -7.23
C ALA A 819 1.22 19.74 -6.25
N LEU A 820 1.69 19.74 -4.99
CA LEU A 820 1.35 18.71 -4.00
C LEU A 820 0.04 18.99 -3.26
N PHE A 821 -0.20 20.25 -2.87
CA PHE A 821 -1.25 20.65 -1.95
C PHE A 821 -2.18 21.74 -2.51
N ASN A 822 -1.89 22.27 -3.71
CA ASN A 822 -2.57 23.42 -4.30
C ASN A 822 -2.60 24.63 -3.36
N LYS A 823 -1.41 25.00 -2.89
CA LYS A 823 -1.15 26.17 -2.05
C LYS A 823 0.12 26.86 -2.52
N ASN A 824 0.15 28.18 -2.47
CA ASN A 824 1.34 28.98 -2.70
C ASN A 824 1.71 29.75 -1.43
N PRO A 825 2.52 29.18 -0.51
CA PRO A 825 2.86 29.83 0.74
C PRO A 825 3.38 31.27 0.67
N PHE A 826 4.06 31.68 -0.40
CA PHE A 826 4.54 33.06 -0.56
C PHE A 826 3.59 33.92 -1.38
N SER A 827 3.06 33.39 -2.49
CA SER A 827 2.14 34.16 -3.34
C SER A 827 0.83 34.48 -2.61
N GLU A 828 0.34 33.56 -1.77
CA GLU A 828 -0.90 33.72 -1.00
C GLU A 828 -0.68 34.47 0.33
N ASP A 829 0.56 34.57 0.80
CA ASP A 829 0.92 35.22 2.07
C ASP A 829 2.23 36.03 1.94
N PRO A 830 2.14 37.28 1.42
CA PRO A 830 3.29 38.16 1.26
C PRO A 830 3.99 38.52 2.58
N ALA A 831 3.26 38.51 3.71
CA ALA A 831 3.81 38.82 5.02
C ALA A 831 4.90 37.82 5.44
N LYS A 832 4.84 36.59 4.92
CA LYS A 832 5.83 35.54 5.15
C LYS A 832 7.25 35.96 4.75
N LYS A 833 7.41 36.68 3.62
CA LYS A 833 8.73 37.16 3.18
C LYS A 833 9.29 38.17 4.18
N ALA A 834 8.48 39.15 4.60
CA ALA A 834 8.88 40.15 5.58
C ALA A 834 9.22 39.49 6.94
N PHE A 835 8.46 38.49 7.34
CA PHE A 835 8.70 37.72 8.55
C PHE A 835 10.05 36.98 8.53
N LEU A 836 10.38 36.29 7.45
CA LEU A 836 11.65 35.57 7.33
C LEU A 836 12.85 36.52 7.30
N LEU A 837 12.72 37.68 6.65
CA LEU A 837 13.75 38.73 6.69
C LEU A 837 13.96 39.23 8.12
N ALA A 838 12.87 39.48 8.85
CA ALA A 838 12.95 39.88 10.26
C ALA A 838 13.62 38.80 11.13
N LEU A 839 13.31 37.52 10.93
CA LEU A 839 13.98 36.43 11.66
C LEU A 839 15.47 36.31 11.31
N TYR A 840 15.83 36.54 10.05
CA TYR A 840 17.22 36.56 9.61
C TYR A 840 18.01 37.68 10.28
N ASP A 841 17.45 38.90 10.29
CA ASP A 841 18.04 40.08 10.92
C ASP A 841 18.23 39.87 12.43
N GLN A 842 17.40 39.03 13.06
CA GLN A 842 17.51 38.63 14.47
C GLN A 842 18.43 37.41 14.71
N GLN A 843 19.10 36.90 13.67
CA GLN A 843 19.96 35.71 13.70
C GLN A 843 19.25 34.44 14.20
N LEU A 844 17.94 34.33 13.94
CA LEU A 844 17.14 33.17 14.34
C LEU A 844 17.04 32.11 13.24
N LEU A 845 17.59 32.36 12.05
CA LEU A 845 17.54 31.43 10.92
C LEU A 845 18.89 30.76 10.65
N HIS A 846 18.82 29.45 10.38
CA HIS A 846 19.90 28.69 9.76
C HIS A 846 19.53 28.41 8.31
N THR A 847 20.19 29.09 7.38
CA THR A 847 19.84 29.02 5.96
C THR A 847 20.98 28.40 5.16
N THR A 848 20.70 27.29 4.48
CA THR A 848 21.66 26.61 3.60
C THR A 848 21.08 26.41 2.22
N VAL A 849 21.95 26.48 1.21
CA VAL A 849 21.61 26.31 -0.20
C VAL A 849 22.56 25.30 -0.85
N PHE A 850 21.99 24.48 -1.71
CA PHE A 850 22.70 23.55 -2.57
C PHE A 850 22.52 24.03 -4.02
N LYS A 851 23.61 24.44 -4.65
CA LYS A 851 23.65 25.09 -5.95
C LYS A 851 24.32 24.23 -7.01
N VAL A 852 23.83 24.34 -8.25
CA VAL A 852 24.50 23.83 -9.46
C VAL A 852 24.57 24.95 -10.48
N ASN A 853 25.77 25.30 -10.94
CA ASN A 853 26.01 26.45 -11.82
C ASN A 853 25.37 27.74 -11.25
N ASN A 854 25.64 28.01 -9.97
CA ASN A 854 25.07 29.13 -9.20
C ASN A 854 23.54 29.17 -9.05
N LYS A 855 22.80 28.16 -9.54
CA LYS A 855 21.35 28.06 -9.38
C LYS A 855 20.96 27.20 -8.19
N ILE A 856 20.02 27.64 -7.36
CA ILE A 856 19.57 26.87 -6.19
C ILE A 856 18.77 25.64 -6.68
N ILE A 857 19.25 24.45 -6.33
CA ILE A 857 18.56 23.18 -6.60
C ILE A 857 17.96 22.55 -5.35
N ALA A 858 18.41 22.93 -4.17
CA ALA A 858 17.75 22.66 -2.90
C ALA A 858 18.11 23.74 -1.88
N ALA A 859 17.19 24.00 -0.95
CA ALA A 859 17.41 24.92 0.14
C ALA A 859 16.70 24.45 1.41
N VAL A 860 17.32 24.75 2.55
CA VAL A 860 16.73 24.57 3.88
C VAL A 860 16.88 25.88 4.65
N ILE A 861 15.75 26.39 5.14
CA ILE A 861 15.69 27.43 6.18
C ILE A 861 15.16 26.75 7.44
N GLY A 862 16.05 26.53 8.40
CA GLY A 862 15.70 26.11 9.75
C GLY A 862 15.65 27.29 10.71
N VAL A 863 14.96 27.14 11.85
CA VAL A 863 15.02 28.11 12.95
C VAL A 863 16.03 27.57 13.97
N ILE A 864 16.95 28.39 14.46
CA ILE A 864 18.03 27.96 15.35
C ILE A 864 17.86 28.55 16.76
N ARG A 865 18.16 27.74 17.77
CA ARG A 865 18.35 28.18 19.15
C ARG A 865 19.36 27.27 19.84
N ASN A 866 20.38 27.86 20.45
CA ASN A 866 21.45 27.14 21.14
C ASN A 866 22.03 26.06 20.19
N ASN A 867 22.01 24.81 20.62
CA ASN A 867 22.45 23.63 19.89
C ASN A 867 21.30 22.87 19.19
N TRP A 868 20.15 23.53 18.95
CA TRP A 868 19.00 22.98 18.24
C TRP A 868 18.76 23.72 16.92
N VAL A 869 18.53 22.96 15.85
CA VAL A 869 17.95 23.46 14.60
C VAL A 869 16.61 22.79 14.37
N TYR A 870 15.58 23.61 14.15
CA TYR A 870 14.22 23.17 13.91
C TYR A 870 13.89 23.27 12.41
N LEU A 871 13.52 22.15 11.80
CA LEU A 871 13.17 22.07 10.37
C LEU A 871 11.77 22.66 10.04
N SER A 872 11.17 23.42 10.97
CA SER A 872 9.85 24.02 10.78
C SER A 872 9.77 25.06 9.66
N GLY A 873 10.91 25.51 9.15
CA GLY A 873 10.95 26.53 8.11
C GLY A 873 10.75 25.93 6.73
N LEU A 874 11.61 26.32 5.80
CA LEU A 874 11.41 26.05 4.38
C LEU A 874 12.32 24.94 3.91
N VAL A 875 11.73 23.86 3.39
CA VAL A 875 12.45 22.79 2.70
C VAL A 875 11.96 22.73 1.26
N CYS A 876 12.75 23.27 0.35
CA CYS A 876 12.43 23.27 -1.07
C CYS A 876 13.56 22.64 -1.89
N HIS A 877 13.18 22.09 -3.05
CA HIS A 877 14.14 21.61 -4.03
C HIS A 877 13.55 21.70 -5.42
N SER A 878 14.43 21.86 -6.39
CA SER A 878 14.07 21.87 -7.79
C SER A 878 13.53 20.51 -8.20
N PRO A 879 12.37 20.45 -8.88
CA PRO A 879 11.84 19.19 -9.39
C PRO A 879 12.70 18.63 -10.54
N LEU A 880 13.56 19.45 -11.15
CA LEU A 880 14.46 19.05 -12.23
C LEU A 880 15.38 17.92 -11.76
N ASN A 881 15.24 16.74 -12.37
CA ASN A 881 16.01 15.52 -12.04
C ASN A 881 15.84 15.02 -10.60
N ALA A 882 14.79 15.43 -9.89
CA ALA A 882 14.62 15.05 -8.49
C ALA A 882 14.40 13.54 -8.29
N ARG A 883 13.81 12.85 -9.28
CA ARG A 883 13.60 11.39 -9.22
C ARG A 883 14.90 10.60 -9.29
N SER A 884 15.83 11.01 -10.15
CA SER A 884 17.09 10.29 -10.39
C SER A 884 18.18 10.66 -9.38
N ASN A 885 18.19 11.92 -8.93
CA ASN A 885 19.29 12.47 -8.14
C ASN A 885 18.91 12.90 -6.71
N SER A 886 17.62 13.05 -6.40
CA SER A 886 17.13 13.39 -5.05
C SER A 886 17.87 14.56 -4.37
N PRO A 887 17.82 15.78 -4.93
CA PRO A 887 18.56 16.93 -4.43
C PRO A 887 18.28 17.24 -2.96
N GLY A 888 17.01 17.14 -2.53
CA GLY A 888 16.65 17.32 -1.12
C GLY A 888 17.33 16.34 -0.17
N TYR A 889 17.50 15.07 -0.56
CA TYR A 889 18.21 14.08 0.26
C TYR A 889 19.71 14.40 0.36
N ILE A 890 20.35 14.79 -0.75
CA ILE A 890 21.76 15.21 -0.73
C ILE A 890 21.92 16.43 0.17
N HIS A 891 21.02 17.41 0.06
CA HIS A 891 21.01 18.59 0.91
C HIS A 891 20.94 18.19 2.39
N PHE A 892 20.03 17.30 2.78
CA PHE A 892 19.92 16.86 4.18
C PHE A 892 21.22 16.23 4.69
N VAL A 893 21.88 15.38 3.90
CA VAL A 893 23.16 14.77 4.31
C VAL A 893 24.26 15.82 4.46
N LEU A 894 24.33 16.80 3.54
CA LEU A 894 25.30 17.90 3.61
C LEU A 894 25.01 18.84 4.79
N LEU A 895 23.74 19.16 5.02
CA LEU A 895 23.28 19.94 6.18
C LEU A 895 23.65 19.26 7.49
N THR A 896 23.39 17.96 7.60
CA THR A 896 23.72 17.15 8.79
C THR A 896 25.22 17.27 9.13
N LYS A 897 26.11 17.17 8.12
CA LYS A 897 27.55 17.37 8.33
C LYS A 897 27.88 18.77 8.82
N LEU A 898 27.34 19.80 8.17
CA LEU A 898 27.57 21.19 8.55
C LEU A 898 27.07 21.47 9.98
N LEU A 899 25.91 20.94 10.37
CA LEU A 899 25.37 21.12 11.71
C LEU A 899 26.26 20.49 12.78
N VAL A 900 26.81 19.30 12.52
CA VAL A 900 27.80 18.67 13.39
C VAL A 900 29.07 19.52 13.51
N GLU A 901 29.58 20.05 12.40
CA GLU A 901 30.75 20.94 12.38
C GLU A 901 30.49 22.25 13.14
N GLU A 902 29.26 22.74 13.15
CA GLU A 902 28.82 23.93 13.90
C GLU A 902 28.46 23.64 15.37
N GLY A 903 28.63 22.41 15.84
CA GLY A 903 28.34 22.04 17.24
C GLY A 903 26.86 21.97 17.59
N VAL A 904 25.98 21.84 16.60
CA VAL A 904 24.56 21.58 16.82
C VAL A 904 24.39 20.14 17.30
N GLN A 905 23.58 19.93 18.34
CA GLN A 905 23.31 18.62 18.93
C GLN A 905 22.05 17.97 18.36
N TYR A 906 21.03 18.78 18.06
CA TYR A 906 19.73 18.26 17.62
C TYR A 906 19.28 18.94 16.33
N LEU A 907 18.93 18.13 15.33
CA LEU A 907 18.12 18.55 14.19
C LEU A 907 16.71 17.96 14.35
N ASP A 908 15.75 18.82 14.65
CA ASP A 908 14.35 18.47 14.79
C ASP A 908 13.70 18.44 13.40
N LEU A 909 13.29 17.25 12.94
CA LEU A 909 12.73 17.06 11.61
C LEU A 909 11.25 17.43 11.52
N SER A 910 10.63 17.86 12.62
CA SER A 910 9.22 18.20 12.77
C SER A 910 8.26 17.00 12.62
N PRO A 911 7.13 16.99 13.36
CA PRO A 911 6.11 15.95 13.24
C PRO A 911 5.48 15.92 11.83
N GLY A 912 5.12 14.73 11.33
CA GLY A 912 4.46 14.66 10.01
C GLY A 912 4.26 13.27 9.38
N TYR A 913 4.78 12.19 9.97
CA TYR A 913 4.74 10.83 9.41
C TYR A 913 5.32 10.72 7.98
N ASP A 914 6.30 11.56 7.66
CA ASP A 914 7.03 11.49 6.39
C ASP A 914 8.11 10.42 6.50
N ALA A 915 8.01 9.33 5.72
CA ALA A 915 8.96 8.20 5.84
C ALA A 915 10.44 8.58 5.75
N TYR A 916 10.80 9.60 4.95
CA TYR A 916 12.20 10.00 4.88
C TYR A 916 12.69 10.63 6.19
N LYS A 917 11.81 11.28 6.97
CA LYS A 917 12.16 11.82 8.29
C LYS A 917 12.37 10.68 9.28
N GLU A 918 11.49 9.68 9.26
CA GLU A 918 11.60 8.46 10.07
C GLU A 918 12.88 7.68 9.74
N GLU A 919 13.25 7.60 8.46
CA GLU A 919 14.48 6.94 8.00
C GLU A 919 15.77 7.71 8.38
N LEU A 920 15.68 9.04 8.53
CA LEU A 920 16.82 9.89 8.92
C LEU A 920 16.93 10.06 10.44
N ALA A 921 15.85 9.88 11.19
CA ALA A 921 15.82 10.06 12.62
C ALA A 921 16.70 9.04 13.33
N THR A 922 17.54 9.52 14.25
CA THR A 922 18.29 8.67 15.18
C THR A 922 17.56 8.51 16.51
N GLN A 923 16.60 9.38 16.80
CA GLN A 923 15.75 9.36 17.99
C GLN A 923 14.32 9.77 17.64
N GLN A 924 13.37 9.34 18.45
CA GLN A 924 11.98 9.80 18.39
C GLN A 924 11.50 10.15 19.80
N ASP A 925 10.69 11.19 19.90
CA ASP A 925 9.89 11.46 21.08
C ASP A 925 8.45 11.85 20.68
N GLU A 926 7.62 12.21 21.66
CA GLU A 926 6.24 12.59 21.41
C GLU A 926 5.98 14.07 21.69
N VAL A 927 5.27 14.71 20.76
CA VAL A 927 4.68 16.04 20.96
C VAL A 927 3.17 15.97 20.91
N GLN A 928 2.51 16.94 21.53
CA GLN A 928 1.07 16.89 21.72
C GLN A 928 0.35 18.10 21.11
N GLU A 929 -0.70 17.87 20.32
CA GLU A 929 -1.65 18.91 19.94
C GLU A 929 -2.71 19.06 21.03
N LEU A 930 -2.89 20.29 21.53
CA LEU A 930 -3.92 20.61 22.51
C LEU A 930 -4.98 21.50 21.88
N ILE A 931 -6.23 21.06 21.95
CA ILE A 931 -7.38 21.84 21.52
C ILE A 931 -8.35 21.97 22.69
N VAL A 932 -8.64 23.20 23.11
CA VAL A 932 -9.57 23.51 24.20
C VAL A 932 -10.79 24.22 23.64
N SER A 933 -11.99 23.70 23.92
CA SER A 933 -13.24 24.29 23.45
C SER A 933 -14.42 23.94 24.34
N ASN A 934 -15.23 24.95 24.67
CA ASN A 934 -16.52 24.76 25.35
C ASN A 934 -17.62 24.26 24.40
N ALA A 935 -17.38 24.25 23.08
CA ALA A 935 -18.37 23.84 22.08
C ALA A 935 -18.43 22.31 21.93
N LYS A 936 -19.45 21.68 22.54
CA LYS A 936 -19.61 20.21 22.54
C LYS A 936 -19.57 19.59 21.14
N GLY A 937 -20.26 20.17 20.16
CA GLY A 937 -20.31 19.65 18.79
C GLY A 937 -18.96 19.65 18.06
N PHE A 938 -18.13 20.67 18.31
CA PHE A 938 -16.79 20.73 17.77
C PHE A 938 -15.89 19.61 18.35
N ARG A 939 -16.02 19.34 19.65
CA ARG A 939 -15.26 18.28 20.33
C ARG A 939 -15.59 16.89 19.78
N VAL A 940 -16.89 16.56 19.66
CA VAL A 940 -17.32 15.25 19.11
C VAL A 940 -16.75 15.04 17.71
N LYS A 941 -16.84 16.05 16.84
CA LYS A 941 -16.25 16.01 15.49
C LYS A 941 -14.73 15.79 15.52
N ARG A 942 -14.03 16.42 16.46
CA ARG A 942 -12.57 16.29 16.61
C ARG A 942 -12.16 14.94 17.20
N GLN A 943 -12.87 14.40 18.20
CA GLN A 943 -12.64 13.05 18.72
C GLN A 943 -12.84 11.99 17.64
N PHE A 944 -13.88 12.13 16.79
CA PHE A 944 -14.05 11.26 15.64
C PHE A 944 -12.87 11.33 14.66
N ARG A 945 -12.36 12.54 14.38
CA ARG A 945 -11.15 12.71 13.55
C ARG A 945 -9.92 12.07 14.17
N LYS A 946 -9.71 12.23 15.47
CA LYS A 946 -8.61 11.58 16.22
C LYS A 946 -8.71 10.05 16.11
N TRP A 947 -9.89 9.49 16.32
CA TRP A 947 -10.14 8.05 16.16
C TRP A 947 -9.87 7.56 14.73
N LEU A 948 -10.35 8.30 13.72
CA LEU A 948 -10.10 7.97 12.32
C LEU A 948 -8.61 8.04 11.98
N HIS A 949 -7.90 9.06 12.47
CA HIS A 949 -6.47 9.24 12.31
C HIS A 949 -5.70 8.05 12.89
N ALA A 950 -5.95 7.69 14.16
CA ALA A 950 -5.32 6.54 14.82
C ALA A 950 -5.57 5.24 14.05
N ARG A 951 -6.79 5.04 13.53
CA ARG A 951 -7.14 3.84 12.74
C ARG A 951 -6.45 3.80 11.38
N MET A 952 -6.20 4.94 10.75
CA MET A 952 -5.43 5.02 9.51
C MET A 952 -3.95 4.70 9.76
N VAL A 953 -3.34 5.30 10.79
CA VAL A 953 -1.95 5.05 11.18
C VAL A 953 -1.75 3.57 11.53
N ALA A 954 -2.62 2.98 12.35
CA ALA A 954 -2.58 1.55 12.69
C ALA A 954 -2.72 0.60 11.49
N ARG A 955 -3.17 1.12 10.32
CA ARG A 955 -3.28 0.37 9.06
C ARG A 955 -2.14 0.67 8.08
N GLY A 956 -1.14 1.46 8.48
CA GLY A 956 -0.08 1.95 7.61
C GLY A 956 -0.57 2.93 6.53
N ILE A 957 -1.75 3.51 6.70
CA ILE A 957 -2.30 4.51 5.79
C ILE A 957 -1.95 5.89 6.34
N ARG A 958 -1.21 6.69 5.57
CA ARG A 958 -0.87 8.06 5.96
C ARG A 958 -2.13 8.94 5.91
N PRO A 959 -2.56 9.52 7.05
CA PRO A 959 -3.75 10.37 7.11
C PRO A 959 -3.70 11.53 6.13
N MET A 960 -2.55 12.20 6.05
CA MET A 960 -2.34 13.33 5.14
C MET A 960 -2.51 12.93 3.66
N THR A 961 -1.98 11.78 3.24
CA THR A 961 -2.15 11.29 1.86
C THR A 961 -3.62 11.00 1.54
N ALA A 962 -4.36 10.41 2.47
CA ALA A 962 -5.78 10.15 2.29
C ALA A 962 -6.59 11.46 2.18
N GLU A 963 -6.31 12.43 3.07
CA GLU A 963 -6.94 13.74 3.05
C GLU A 963 -6.65 14.50 1.75
N LEU A 964 -5.39 14.47 1.27
CA LEU A 964 -5.00 15.13 0.03
C LEU A 964 -5.66 14.49 -1.19
N ASN A 965 -5.70 13.17 -1.26
CA ASN A 965 -6.39 12.48 -2.36
C ASN A 965 -7.88 12.84 -2.39
N PHE A 966 -8.51 12.94 -1.22
CA PHE A 966 -9.90 13.38 -1.11
C PHE A 966 -10.08 14.86 -1.52
N LYS A 967 -9.20 15.76 -1.08
CA LYS A 967 -9.21 17.18 -1.47
C LYS A 967 -9.01 17.34 -2.97
N LYS A 968 -8.04 16.63 -3.55
CA LYS A 968 -7.76 16.61 -5.00
C LYS A 968 -8.96 16.10 -5.77
N TYR A 969 -9.57 14.99 -5.32
CA TYR A 969 -10.79 14.46 -5.93
C TYR A 969 -11.96 15.45 -5.89
N ARG A 970 -12.22 16.09 -4.74
CA ARG A 970 -13.27 17.10 -4.59
C ARG A 970 -12.98 18.33 -5.43
N TYR A 971 -11.73 18.77 -5.49
CA TYR A 971 -11.29 19.89 -6.32
C TYR A 971 -11.48 19.56 -7.81
N ASP A 972 -11.06 18.38 -8.25
CA ASP A 972 -11.25 17.92 -9.63
C ASP A 972 -12.74 17.80 -9.99
N LEU A 973 -13.60 17.29 -9.08
CA LEU A 973 -15.05 17.25 -9.27
C LEU A 973 -15.67 18.63 -9.42
N LYS A 974 -15.25 19.60 -8.59
CA LYS A 974 -15.78 20.98 -8.64
C LYS A 974 -15.46 21.65 -9.98
N HIS A 975 -14.32 21.31 -10.58
CA HIS A 975 -13.87 21.85 -11.87
C HIS A 975 -14.08 20.84 -13.02
N TRP A 976 -14.90 19.80 -12.81
CA TRP A 976 -15.15 18.77 -13.82
C TRP A 976 -16.29 19.21 -14.75
N HIS A 977 -15.96 19.47 -16.02
CA HIS A 977 -16.97 19.60 -17.07
C HIS A 977 -17.20 18.24 -17.75
N PRO A 978 -18.46 17.78 -17.91
CA PRO A 978 -18.77 16.48 -18.49
C PRO A 978 -18.43 16.38 -19.99
N ALA A 979 -18.50 17.49 -20.74
CA ALA A 979 -18.23 17.54 -22.18
C ALA A 979 -16.81 17.05 -22.58
N PRO A 980 -15.71 17.50 -21.93
CA PRO A 980 -14.37 16.97 -22.24
C PRO A 980 -14.17 15.48 -21.93
N ALA A 981 -14.94 14.88 -21.02
CA ALA A 981 -14.83 13.44 -20.74
C ALA A 981 -15.41 12.58 -21.87
N LEU A 982 -16.55 13.00 -22.44
CA LEU A 982 -17.13 12.42 -23.65
C LEU A 982 -16.19 12.56 -24.86
N MET A 983 -15.58 13.75 -25.04
CA MET A 983 -14.58 13.95 -26.09
C MET A 983 -13.27 13.16 -25.86
N ARG A 984 -12.87 12.89 -24.61
CA ARG A 984 -11.71 12.02 -24.34
C ARG A 984 -12.00 10.55 -24.62
N LEU A 985 -13.24 10.10 -24.40
CA LEU A 985 -13.69 8.77 -24.80
C LEU A 985 -13.72 8.63 -26.33
N SER A 986 -14.20 9.63 -27.07
CA SER A 986 -14.15 9.62 -28.54
C SER A 986 -12.71 9.73 -29.08
N LYS A 987 -11.83 10.50 -28.43
CA LYS A 987 -10.40 10.58 -28.76
C LYS A 987 -9.62 9.30 -28.47
N LYS A 988 -10.02 8.50 -27.47
CA LYS A 988 -9.43 7.16 -27.26
C LYS A 988 -9.88 6.14 -28.31
N LEU A 989 -11.00 6.40 -28.98
CA LEU A 989 -11.49 5.60 -30.11
C LEU A 989 -10.91 6.07 -31.45
N HIS A 990 -10.46 7.32 -31.56
CA HIS A 990 -9.66 7.77 -32.70
C HIS A 990 -8.24 7.20 -32.59
N LYS A 991 -7.81 6.55 -33.68
CA LYS A 991 -6.46 5.99 -33.89
C LYS A 991 -5.42 6.98 -33.35
N GLN A 992 -4.53 6.52 -32.46
CA GLN A 992 -3.41 7.35 -32.01
C GLN A 992 -2.72 7.90 -33.25
N GLU A 993 -2.78 9.23 -33.42
CA GLU A 993 -2.12 9.89 -34.54
C GLU A 993 -0.63 9.54 -34.46
N THR A 994 -0.09 9.02 -35.56
CA THR A 994 1.31 8.64 -35.63
C THR A 994 2.15 9.88 -35.36
N PRO A 995 3.13 9.81 -34.44
CA PRO A 995 4.07 10.91 -34.19
C PRO A 995 4.65 11.44 -35.52
N GLN A 996 4.68 12.76 -35.70
CA GLN A 996 5.23 13.36 -36.92
C GLN A 996 6.70 13.72 -36.69
N ARG A 997 7.58 13.19 -37.55
CA ARG A 997 9.01 13.48 -37.55
C ARG A 997 9.29 14.69 -38.44
N TYR A 998 10.08 15.62 -37.94
CA TYR A 998 10.54 16.80 -38.66
C TYR A 998 12.07 16.79 -38.67
N VAL A 999 12.67 17.08 -39.81
CA VAL A 999 14.12 17.27 -39.95
C VAL A 999 14.36 18.72 -40.28
N ILE A 1000 15.18 19.38 -39.46
CA ILE A 1000 15.39 20.82 -39.55
C ILE A 1000 16.87 21.04 -39.78
N ASN A 1001 17.21 21.64 -40.91
CA ASN A 1001 18.58 22.06 -41.18
C ASN A 1001 18.84 23.39 -40.48
N LYS A 1002 19.87 23.45 -39.64
CA LYS A 1002 20.23 24.67 -38.90
C LYS A 1002 20.44 25.88 -39.81
N SER A 1003 20.95 25.68 -41.03
CA SER A 1003 21.17 26.77 -41.98
C SER A 1003 19.87 27.44 -42.44
N THR A 1004 18.74 26.73 -42.36
CA THR A 1004 17.41 27.24 -42.78
C THR A 1004 16.69 28.01 -41.67
N LEU A 1005 17.27 28.06 -40.47
CA LEU A 1005 16.71 28.78 -39.33
C LEU A 1005 17.10 30.26 -39.40
N GLU A 1006 16.40 31.02 -40.23
CA GLU A 1006 16.48 32.49 -40.23
C GLU A 1006 16.08 33.06 -38.86
N GLN A 1007 16.75 34.14 -38.43
CA GLN A 1007 16.43 34.88 -37.20
C GLN A 1007 14.96 35.32 -37.23
N ALA A 1008 14.13 34.69 -36.39
CA ALA A 1008 12.73 35.07 -36.26
C ALA A 1008 12.58 36.25 -35.28
N THR A 1009 11.44 36.93 -35.35
CA THR A 1009 11.08 37.99 -34.40
C THR A 1009 11.15 37.44 -32.96
N VAL A 1010 11.82 38.19 -32.09
CA VAL A 1010 12.16 37.77 -30.72
C VAL A 1010 10.89 37.65 -29.90
N THR A 1011 10.32 36.45 -29.80
CA THR A 1011 9.32 36.14 -28.78
C THR A 1011 10.07 35.70 -27.53
N THR A 1012 9.84 36.36 -26.40
CA THR A 1012 10.50 36.04 -25.14
C THR A 1012 9.98 34.70 -24.60
N TRP A 1013 10.86 33.71 -24.55
CA TRP A 1013 10.60 32.41 -23.95
C TRP A 1013 11.56 32.16 -22.80
N GLN A 1014 11.18 31.27 -21.88
CA GLN A 1014 12.03 30.87 -20.75
C GLN A 1014 12.04 29.35 -20.62
N LYS A 1015 13.22 28.76 -20.43
CA LYS A 1015 13.39 27.31 -20.26
C LYS A 1015 13.35 26.94 -18.78
N ASN A 1016 12.51 25.99 -18.43
CA ASN A 1016 12.36 25.45 -17.07
C ASN A 1016 12.09 26.52 -15.99
N ASN A 1017 11.34 27.56 -16.34
CA ASN A 1017 11.02 28.65 -15.42
C ASN A 1017 9.79 28.28 -14.57
N LEU A 1018 10.02 28.02 -13.29
CA LEU A 1018 8.97 27.61 -12.36
C LEU A 1018 8.01 28.75 -12.00
N ALA A 1019 8.49 30.00 -11.96
CA ALA A 1019 7.64 31.16 -11.73
C ALA A 1019 6.60 31.28 -12.85
N HIS A 1020 7.01 31.10 -14.12
CA HIS A 1020 6.06 31.08 -15.23
C HIS A 1020 5.00 29.98 -15.10
N LEU A 1021 5.37 28.80 -14.57
CA LEU A 1021 4.41 27.71 -14.37
C LEU A 1021 3.39 28.02 -13.26
N LEU A 1022 3.77 28.82 -12.26
CA LEU A 1022 2.89 29.26 -11.17
C LEU A 1022 1.81 30.22 -11.65
N GLU A 1023 2.10 31.03 -12.67
CA GLU A 1023 1.18 31.98 -13.33
C GLU A 1023 0.12 31.34 -14.23
N ILE A 1024 -0.15 30.04 -14.04
CA ILE A 1024 -1.29 29.40 -14.69
C ILE A 1024 -2.61 29.89 -14.10
N ASN A 1025 -3.34 30.66 -14.90
CA ASN A 1025 -4.73 30.97 -14.61
C ASN A 1025 -5.64 29.84 -15.15
N SER A 1026 -6.48 29.28 -14.29
CA SER A 1026 -7.46 28.26 -14.68
C SER A 1026 -8.57 28.91 -15.50
N ASP A 1027 -8.33 29.08 -16.79
CA ASP A 1027 -9.39 29.39 -17.74
C ASP A 1027 -10.29 28.16 -17.88
N ASP A 1028 -11.58 28.32 -17.61
CA ASP A 1028 -12.58 27.24 -17.75
C ASP A 1028 -12.50 26.56 -19.13
N LYS A 1029 -12.02 27.27 -20.16
CA LYS A 1029 -11.88 26.76 -21.53
C LYS A 1029 -10.70 25.80 -21.73
N ALA A 1030 -9.67 25.83 -20.88
CA ALA A 1030 -8.48 24.99 -21.04
C ALA A 1030 -8.73 23.52 -20.62
N GLY A 1031 -9.77 23.25 -19.83
CA GLY A 1031 -10.17 21.89 -19.43
C GLY A 1031 -9.15 21.16 -18.54
N ILE A 1032 -8.23 21.90 -17.91
CA ILE A 1032 -7.28 21.43 -16.91
C ILE A 1032 -7.28 22.39 -15.73
N SER A 1033 -7.39 21.86 -14.52
CA SER A 1033 -7.32 22.65 -13.30
C SER A 1033 -5.87 23.02 -12.96
N ARG A 1034 -5.67 24.13 -12.23
CA ARG A 1034 -4.35 24.59 -11.78
C ARG A 1034 -3.58 23.49 -11.04
N TRP A 1035 -4.22 22.86 -10.04
CA TRP A 1035 -3.60 21.74 -9.30
C TRP A 1035 -3.15 20.61 -10.22
N LYS A 1036 -3.98 20.23 -11.19
CA LYS A 1036 -3.65 19.15 -12.12
C LYS A 1036 -2.49 19.51 -13.04
N PHE A 1037 -2.45 20.76 -13.52
CA PHE A 1037 -1.34 21.24 -14.34
C PHE A 1037 -0.03 21.26 -13.55
N LEU A 1038 0.00 21.85 -12.37
CA LEU A 1038 1.22 21.92 -11.54
C LEU A 1038 1.69 20.53 -11.12
N SER A 1039 0.76 19.63 -10.78
CA SER A 1039 1.06 18.22 -10.45
C SER A 1039 1.64 17.46 -11.64
N ASP A 1040 1.16 17.69 -12.86
CA ASP A 1040 1.71 17.09 -14.10
C ASP A 1040 3.08 17.69 -14.41
N ALA A 1041 3.22 19.02 -14.29
CA ALA A 1041 4.46 19.73 -14.51
C ALA A 1041 5.59 19.22 -13.59
N MET A 1042 5.31 19.10 -12.28
CA MET A 1042 6.27 18.56 -11.31
C MET A 1042 6.69 17.14 -11.69
N TYR A 1043 5.73 16.26 -12.03
CA TYR A 1043 6.02 14.89 -12.44
C TYR A 1043 6.90 14.81 -13.70
N ARG A 1044 6.67 15.70 -14.68
CA ARG A 1044 7.46 15.76 -15.91
C ARG A 1044 8.88 16.25 -15.67
N LEU A 1045 9.06 17.30 -14.88
CA LEU A 1045 10.38 17.81 -14.49
C LEU A 1045 11.16 16.77 -13.69
N GLU A 1046 10.49 16.03 -12.80
CA GLU A 1046 11.08 14.90 -12.05
C GLU A 1046 11.55 13.77 -12.96
N LYS A 1047 10.89 13.57 -14.10
CA LYS A 1047 11.25 12.60 -15.14
C LYS A 1047 12.38 13.05 -16.06
N GLY A 1048 12.90 14.27 -15.89
CA GLY A 1048 13.91 14.84 -16.76
C GLY A 1048 13.36 15.45 -18.04
N GLN A 1049 12.04 15.68 -18.13
CA GLN A 1049 11.49 16.52 -19.20
C GLN A 1049 11.80 17.99 -18.91
N HIS A 1050 11.90 18.78 -19.98
CA HIS A 1050 12.09 20.22 -19.94
C HIS A 1050 10.83 20.91 -20.43
N CYS A 1051 10.57 22.13 -19.96
CA CYS A 1051 9.49 22.95 -20.48
C CYS A 1051 10.02 24.28 -21.02
N PHE A 1052 9.41 24.76 -22.09
CA PHE A 1052 9.55 26.12 -22.57
C PHE A 1052 8.25 26.85 -22.26
N THR A 1053 8.36 27.98 -21.56
CA THR A 1053 7.22 28.78 -21.10
C THR A 1053 7.21 30.15 -21.74
N TRP A 1054 6.02 30.67 -22.01
CA TRP A 1054 5.78 32.03 -22.49
C TRP A 1054 4.77 32.71 -21.56
N LEU A 1055 5.16 33.87 -21.04
CA LEU A 1055 4.36 34.72 -20.16
C LEU A 1055 3.94 35.98 -20.93
N GLU A 1056 2.69 36.39 -20.77
CA GLU A 1056 2.16 37.65 -21.31
C GLU A 1056 1.21 38.24 -20.26
N ASN A 1057 1.43 39.48 -19.84
CA ASN A 1057 0.66 40.16 -18.78
C ASN A 1057 0.55 39.32 -17.49
N ASP A 1058 1.70 38.85 -16.98
CA ASP A 1058 1.80 38.00 -15.77
C ASP A 1058 0.93 36.74 -15.81
N ARG A 1059 0.66 36.24 -17.03
CA ARG A 1059 -0.14 35.04 -17.24
C ARG A 1059 0.60 34.07 -18.13
N LEU A 1060 0.64 32.80 -17.71
CA LEU A 1060 1.15 31.74 -18.56
C LEU A 1060 0.24 31.59 -19.79
N VAL A 1061 0.76 31.92 -20.97
CA VAL A 1061 0.01 31.80 -22.23
C VAL A 1061 0.39 30.56 -23.03
N CYS A 1062 1.62 30.08 -22.89
CA CYS A 1062 2.03 28.81 -23.50
C CYS A 1062 3.06 28.06 -22.64
N CYS A 1063 2.94 26.74 -22.59
CA CYS A 1063 3.95 25.84 -22.04
C CYS A 1063 4.06 24.60 -22.93
N ILE A 1064 5.28 24.30 -23.39
CA ILE A 1064 5.59 23.18 -24.28
C ILE A 1064 6.60 22.27 -23.60
N TRP A 1065 6.30 20.97 -23.52
CA TRP A 1065 7.19 19.97 -22.93
C TRP A 1065 8.08 19.33 -23.98
N VAL A 1066 9.33 19.12 -23.60
CA VAL A 1066 10.39 18.59 -24.46
C VAL A 1066 11.16 17.50 -23.71
N SER A 1067 11.41 16.38 -24.38
CA SER A 1067 12.29 15.31 -23.89
C SER A 1067 13.41 15.06 -24.89
N TYR A 1068 14.64 14.87 -24.42
CA TYR A 1068 15.77 14.51 -25.27
C TYR A 1068 15.82 12.98 -25.40
N GLY A 1069 15.40 12.45 -26.55
CA GLY A 1069 15.63 11.05 -26.91
C GLY A 1069 16.99 10.86 -27.57
N GLU A 1070 17.39 9.59 -27.76
CA GLU A 1070 18.66 9.24 -28.43
C GLU A 1070 18.68 9.77 -29.88
N ASP A 1071 17.60 9.51 -30.64
CA ASP A 1071 17.55 9.87 -32.06
C ASP A 1071 16.88 11.24 -32.34
N ALA A 1072 15.95 11.66 -31.49
CA ALA A 1072 15.13 12.85 -31.74
C ALA A 1072 14.70 13.56 -30.44
N ILE A 1073 14.50 14.87 -30.55
CA ILE A 1073 13.89 15.67 -29.50
C ILE A 1073 12.37 15.51 -29.61
N VAL A 1074 11.76 14.99 -28.54
CA VAL A 1074 10.32 14.73 -28.51
C VAL A 1074 9.60 15.94 -27.93
N ILE A 1075 8.70 16.55 -28.71
CA ILE A 1075 7.81 17.62 -28.29
C ILE A 1075 6.46 17.02 -27.94
N GLU A 1076 6.07 17.16 -26.67
CA GLU A 1076 4.84 16.60 -26.11
C GLU A 1076 4.01 17.68 -25.45
N ASN A 1077 2.68 17.48 -25.43
CA ASN A 1077 1.72 18.18 -24.58
C ASN A 1077 1.89 19.72 -24.51
N CYS A 1078 1.06 20.45 -25.24
CA CYS A 1078 1.08 21.92 -25.17
C CYS A 1078 -0.06 22.43 -24.28
N TYR A 1079 0.27 23.14 -23.20
CA TYR A 1079 -0.68 24.09 -22.63
C TYR A 1079 -0.64 25.35 -23.49
N ARG A 1080 -1.83 25.81 -23.90
CA ARG A 1080 -1.97 27.00 -24.73
C ARG A 1080 -3.24 27.74 -24.37
N HIS A 1081 -3.07 28.98 -23.94
CA HIS A 1081 -4.15 29.95 -23.79
C HIS A 1081 -4.75 30.33 -25.16
N ALA A 1082 -5.96 30.90 -25.18
CA ALA A 1082 -6.61 31.27 -26.44
C ALA A 1082 -5.82 32.36 -27.20
N SER A 1083 -5.24 33.33 -26.49
CA SER A 1083 -4.44 34.43 -27.08
C SER A 1083 -3.17 33.94 -27.78
N ALA A 1084 -2.53 32.88 -27.27
CA ALA A 1084 -1.30 32.34 -27.87
C ALA A 1084 -1.54 31.52 -29.16
N LYS A 1085 -2.77 31.39 -29.65
CA LYS A 1085 -3.08 30.54 -30.82
C LYS A 1085 -2.36 31.00 -32.09
N GLU A 1086 -2.33 32.30 -32.35
CA GLU A 1086 -1.77 32.89 -33.58
C GLU A 1086 -0.24 32.97 -33.53
N TRP A 1087 0.31 33.10 -32.33
CA TRP A 1087 1.74 33.25 -32.08
C TRP A 1087 2.48 31.92 -31.86
N LEU A 1088 1.77 30.81 -31.67
CA LEU A 1088 2.36 29.50 -31.45
C LEU A 1088 3.38 29.08 -32.54
N PRO A 1089 3.17 29.33 -33.85
CA PRO A 1089 4.18 29.03 -34.87
C PRO A 1089 5.49 29.78 -34.67
N ALA A 1090 5.44 31.10 -34.41
CA ALA A 1090 6.62 31.93 -34.16
C ALA A 1090 7.36 31.48 -32.88
N TYR A 1091 6.59 31.20 -31.83
CA TYR A 1091 7.12 30.66 -30.57
C TYR A 1091 7.86 29.33 -30.77
N LEU A 1092 7.26 28.39 -31.51
CA LEU A 1092 7.87 27.11 -31.83
C LEU A 1092 9.16 27.29 -32.65
N LYS A 1093 9.18 28.21 -33.63
CA LYS A 1093 10.38 28.50 -34.41
C LYS A 1093 11.53 28.95 -33.49
N ASN A 1094 11.28 29.89 -32.59
CA ASN A 1094 12.27 30.38 -31.62
C ASN A 1094 12.75 29.29 -30.64
N MET A 1095 11.83 28.48 -30.12
CA MET A 1095 12.16 27.36 -29.23
C MET A 1095 13.07 26.33 -29.94
N ILE A 1096 12.79 26.05 -31.22
CA ILE A 1096 13.54 25.06 -31.99
C ILE A 1096 14.94 25.57 -32.34
N ILE A 1097 15.10 26.87 -32.63
CA ILE A 1097 16.41 27.50 -32.81
C ILE A 1097 17.30 27.24 -31.59
N GLU A 1098 16.78 27.50 -30.40
CA GLU A 1098 17.50 27.24 -29.15
C GLU A 1098 17.86 25.76 -28.97
N LEU A 1099 16.91 24.87 -29.24
CA LEU A 1099 17.15 23.43 -29.15
C LEU A 1099 18.23 22.97 -30.13
N GLY A 1100 18.31 23.60 -31.31
CA GLY A 1100 19.34 23.34 -32.31
C GLY A 1100 20.72 23.82 -31.89
N ASN A 1101 20.82 24.98 -31.27
CA ASN A 1101 22.10 25.55 -30.81
C ASN A 1101 22.84 24.64 -29.81
N ASN A 1102 22.13 23.76 -29.10
CA ASN A 1102 22.69 22.85 -28.12
C ASN A 1102 23.19 21.50 -28.70
N LYS A 1103 22.97 21.22 -29.99
CA LYS A 1103 23.52 20.03 -30.67
C LYS A 1103 24.71 20.42 -31.54
N GLU A 1104 25.69 19.54 -31.74
CA GLU A 1104 26.78 19.77 -32.69
C GLU A 1104 26.33 19.53 -34.14
N ASP A 1105 25.42 18.57 -34.36
CA ASP A 1105 24.93 18.19 -35.69
C ASP A 1105 24.30 19.35 -36.48
N SER A 1106 24.52 19.39 -37.79
CA SER A 1106 23.91 20.37 -38.71
C SER A 1106 22.40 20.21 -38.86
N THR A 1107 21.84 19.06 -38.44
CA THR A 1107 20.42 18.74 -38.53
C THR A 1107 19.84 18.42 -37.15
N VAL A 1108 18.63 18.92 -36.90
CA VAL A 1108 17.88 18.63 -35.66
C VAL A 1108 16.65 17.82 -36.03
N GLN A 1109 16.52 16.66 -35.40
CA GLN A 1109 15.35 15.82 -35.57
C GLN A 1109 14.37 16.05 -34.43
N LEU A 1110 13.12 16.37 -34.79
CA LEU A 1110 12.04 16.58 -33.84
C LEU A 1110 10.94 15.54 -34.05
N LEU A 1111 10.33 15.10 -32.95
CA LEU A 1111 9.17 14.23 -32.96
C LEU A 1111 8.03 14.91 -32.21
N ALA A 1112 6.99 15.36 -32.92
CA ALA A 1112 5.83 15.99 -32.30
C ALA A 1112 4.65 15.00 -32.20
N THR A 1113 4.05 14.94 -31.01
CA THR A 1113 2.92 14.04 -30.73
C THR A 1113 1.58 14.78 -30.55
N ASP A 1114 1.62 16.09 -30.27
CA ASP A 1114 0.42 16.91 -30.10
C ASP A 1114 -0.04 17.50 -31.44
N LYS A 1115 -1.30 17.28 -31.81
CA LYS A 1115 -1.89 17.75 -33.08
C LYS A 1115 -1.81 19.27 -33.26
N LYS A 1116 -1.98 20.05 -32.19
CA LYS A 1116 -1.91 21.51 -32.25
C LYS A 1116 -0.48 21.95 -32.51
N VAL A 1117 0.49 21.28 -31.88
CA VAL A 1117 1.93 21.49 -32.14
C VAL A 1117 2.26 21.12 -33.58
N CYS A 1118 1.86 19.94 -34.06
CA CYS A 1118 2.11 19.52 -35.44
C CYS A 1118 1.54 20.52 -36.46
N LYS A 1119 0.30 21.01 -36.23
CA LYS A 1119 -0.31 22.03 -37.08
C LYS A 1119 0.48 23.35 -37.04
N ALA A 1120 0.90 23.79 -35.85
CA ALA A 1120 1.67 25.02 -35.70
C ALA A 1120 3.09 24.90 -36.28
N MET A 1121 3.73 23.73 -36.20
CA MET A 1121 5.03 23.46 -36.84
C MET A 1121 4.94 23.56 -38.37
N LYS A 1122 3.86 23.04 -38.98
CA LYS A 1122 3.62 23.22 -40.42
C LYS A 1122 3.46 24.69 -40.81
N VAL A 1123 2.69 25.45 -40.02
CA VAL A 1123 2.52 26.90 -40.24
C VAL A 1123 3.84 27.66 -40.05
N ALA A 1124 4.73 27.18 -39.17
CA ALA A 1124 6.06 27.74 -38.96
C ALA A 1124 7.06 27.39 -40.09
N GLY A 1125 6.63 26.66 -41.13
CA GLY A 1125 7.48 26.29 -42.28
C GLY A 1125 8.26 24.99 -42.10
N PHE A 1126 8.05 24.23 -41.02
CA PHE A 1126 8.75 22.96 -40.82
C PHE A 1126 8.15 21.84 -41.68
N GLN A 1127 9.01 21.20 -42.47
CA GLN A 1127 8.63 20.08 -43.33
C GLN A 1127 8.63 18.76 -42.54
N ILE A 1128 7.61 17.92 -42.80
CA ILE A 1128 7.59 16.56 -42.27
C ILE A 1128 8.64 15.76 -43.04
N ALA A 1129 9.48 15.02 -42.32
CA ALA A 1129 10.40 14.07 -42.94
C ALA A 1129 9.57 12.99 -43.66
N THR A 1130 9.71 12.90 -44.98
CA THR A 1130 9.17 11.77 -45.74
C THR A 1130 9.84 10.50 -45.24
N ALA A 1131 9.02 9.52 -44.88
CA ALA A 1131 9.45 8.27 -44.25
C ALA A 1131 10.43 7.48 -45.12
#